data_AF-A0A316TNH7-F1
#
_entry.id   AF-A0A316TNH7-F1
#
_cell.length_a   1.000
_cell.length_b   1.000
_cell.length_c   1.000
_cell.angle_alpha   90.00
_cell.angle_beta   90.00
_cell.angle_gamma   90.00
#
_symmetry.space_group_name_H-M   'P 1'
#
loop_
_entity.id
_entity.type
_entity.pdbx_description
1 polymer ?
#
loop_
_entity_poly.entity_id
_entity_poly.type
_entity_poly.pdbx_seq_one_letter_code
_entity_poly.pdbx_strand_id
1 'polypeptide(L)'
;MPLQDELRELCTQVGPHVFDDADTFRGAFDDFVPEGAATPGDLRLLVDAIATGAFQRLVGQLELNADPPTAIAAESERLARDRGTVETEGARWALSVLAYARGLTDRGVATRPTALGRPAQPDAAREPSRPTPASAPVAPADLPPTYVPPHAATTATAGTTPPPAPPGAPAPPSTALAPSPAPAPPSGGSGSQPGRKRGLVPIVLAVAVVIAIAVVAGFVLLGGDDEKSGGESTDAQDSAAAGDSPGGEDAGSGGAQLPPAPAELPALPAGSPSTFQFIVRMPTTLHTTVPTAFGEGTGTEIFGGGDPTDPDIQRATGPERTAQRVKALTDQGIPVRVKYYTLRQVGGGEASEQELLDLIDDVDLMAAYWTNVRDLLTGLGSAGGPIELVVEPDAPGEILSQGTADASEIPASVASSGVEGLDGLPDTFAGWAQGWLALRDELAPDVRIGMTVSPWQVGHDLLPEPPAAEDVAAWAMSFGDSYATFGARFDFLDTILTYAEGGSQGPDYQPDATFFDVLLTWVEGISTATDTRVVIDNVPVGNTVYRTLDDNSYHYRDTWAQWILADDTFANLVALRDAGVIGIVFGVDIDPASMTCPCDAAEDGVTNGGDQGKKSASADDDGGYLAERLRAYTSTGGLPL
;
A
#
# COMPACT_ATOMS: atom_id res chain seq x y z
N MET A 1 -10.83 -16.07 30.11
CA MET A 1 -10.66 -17.54 30.14
C MET A 1 -10.72 -18.03 28.69
N PRO A 2 -10.44 -19.31 28.32
CA PRO A 2 -10.53 -19.69 26.90
C PRO A 2 -11.92 -19.39 26.33
N LEU A 3 -12.01 -18.85 25.11
CA LEU A 3 -13.26 -18.40 24.49
C LEU A 3 -14.38 -19.44 24.56
N GLN A 4 -14.05 -20.72 24.35
CA GLN A 4 -15.00 -21.82 24.42
C GLN A 4 -15.65 -22.01 25.81
N ASP A 5 -14.93 -21.65 26.87
CA ASP A 5 -15.45 -21.68 28.24
C ASP A 5 -16.30 -20.43 28.53
N GLU A 6 -15.92 -19.26 28.00
CA GLU A 6 -16.75 -18.04 28.04
C GLU A 6 -18.10 -18.27 27.34
N LEU A 7 -18.07 -18.90 26.15
CA LEU A 7 -19.28 -19.24 25.40
C LEU A 7 -20.15 -20.30 26.10
N ARG A 8 -19.53 -21.22 26.84
CA ARG A 8 -20.26 -22.16 27.70
C ARG A 8 -20.93 -21.44 28.87
N GLU A 9 -20.24 -20.48 29.47
CA GLU A 9 -20.81 -19.65 30.53
C GLU A 9 -21.97 -18.81 30.00
N LEU A 10 -21.82 -18.17 28.83
CA LEU A 10 -22.89 -17.49 28.10
C LEU A 10 -24.11 -18.43 27.90
N CYS A 11 -23.89 -19.64 27.39
CA CYS A 11 -24.94 -20.64 27.22
C CYS A 11 -25.61 -21.05 28.53
N THR A 12 -24.87 -21.04 29.65
CA THR A 12 -25.40 -21.38 30.97
C THR A 12 -26.22 -20.23 31.56
N GLN A 13 -25.81 -18.97 31.31
CA GLN A 13 -26.45 -17.77 31.82
C GLN A 13 -27.70 -17.37 31.03
N VAL A 14 -27.58 -17.28 29.70
CA VAL A 14 -28.65 -16.85 28.79
C VAL A 14 -29.53 -18.02 28.38
N GLY A 15 -28.92 -19.19 28.22
CA GLY A 15 -29.59 -20.43 27.88
C GLY A 15 -29.26 -20.95 26.47
N PRO A 16 -29.62 -22.21 26.21
CA PRO A 16 -29.53 -22.89 24.91
C PRO A 16 -29.77 -22.09 23.64
N HIS A 17 -30.80 -21.26 23.68
CA HIS A 17 -31.43 -20.62 22.54
C HIS A 17 -30.64 -19.40 22.07
N VAL A 18 -29.64 -18.97 22.83
CA VAL A 18 -28.72 -17.91 22.43
C VAL A 18 -28.01 -18.22 21.11
N PHE A 19 -27.87 -19.50 20.76
CA PHE A 19 -27.25 -19.95 19.51
C PHE A 19 -28.25 -20.30 18.40
N ASP A 20 -29.56 -20.07 18.60
CA ASP A 20 -30.57 -20.41 17.60
C ASP A 20 -30.67 -19.33 16.51
N ASP A 21 -30.27 -18.10 16.83
CA ASP A 21 -30.38 -16.90 16.00
C ASP A 21 -29.12 -16.04 16.10
N ALA A 22 -28.64 -15.54 14.96
CA ALA A 22 -27.35 -14.85 14.87
C ALA A 22 -27.36 -13.48 15.55
N ASP A 23 -28.47 -12.73 15.44
CA ASP A 23 -28.60 -11.41 16.06
C ASP A 23 -28.69 -11.53 17.59
N THR A 24 -29.45 -12.52 18.06
CA THR A 24 -29.56 -12.87 19.49
C THR A 24 -28.20 -13.30 20.04
N PHE A 25 -27.47 -14.15 19.31
CA PHE A 25 -26.12 -14.55 19.68
C PHE A 25 -25.19 -13.34 19.78
N ARG A 26 -25.19 -12.47 18.76
CA ARG A 26 -24.31 -11.30 18.69
C ARG A 26 -24.54 -10.35 19.86
N GLY A 27 -25.79 -10.02 20.15
CA GLY A 27 -26.14 -9.12 21.27
C GLY A 27 -25.77 -9.73 22.62
N ALA A 28 -26.05 -11.01 22.83
CA ALA A 28 -25.66 -11.69 24.06
C ALA A 28 -24.14 -11.87 24.19
N PHE A 29 -23.42 -12.05 23.08
CA PHE A 29 -21.97 -12.09 23.10
C PHE A 29 -21.41 -10.76 23.62
N ASP A 30 -21.88 -9.63 23.11
CA ASP A 30 -21.44 -8.29 23.55
C ASP A 30 -21.75 -8.01 25.03
N ASP A 31 -22.90 -8.47 25.52
CA ASP A 31 -23.34 -8.19 26.89
C ASP A 31 -22.62 -9.06 27.95
N PHE A 32 -22.24 -10.29 27.59
CA PHE A 32 -21.83 -11.30 28.58
C PHE A 32 -20.40 -11.83 28.38
N VAL A 33 -19.82 -11.72 27.19
CA VAL A 33 -18.46 -12.19 26.93
C VAL A 33 -17.49 -11.02 27.08
N PRO A 34 -16.41 -11.13 27.89
CA PRO A 34 -15.47 -10.02 28.08
C PRO A 34 -14.88 -9.52 26.76
N GLU A 35 -14.75 -8.19 26.62
CA GLU A 35 -14.03 -7.56 25.51
C GLU A 35 -12.61 -8.15 25.41
N GLY A 36 -12.21 -8.55 24.20
CA GLY A 36 -10.92 -9.21 23.94
C GLY A 36 -10.90 -10.74 24.12
N ALA A 37 -12.00 -11.37 24.55
CA ALA A 37 -12.06 -12.84 24.63
C ALA A 37 -12.07 -13.54 23.25
N ALA A 38 -12.45 -12.81 22.20
CA ALA A 38 -12.43 -13.24 20.80
C ALA A 38 -11.94 -12.09 19.92
N THR A 39 -11.23 -12.39 18.83
CA THR A 39 -10.93 -11.38 17.81
C THR A 39 -12.19 -11.06 16.99
N PRO A 40 -12.26 -9.93 16.27
CA PRO A 40 -13.39 -9.64 15.39
C PRO A 40 -13.65 -10.74 14.35
N GLY A 41 -12.57 -11.34 13.81
CA GLY A 41 -12.66 -12.49 12.90
C GLY A 41 -13.25 -13.75 13.55
N ASP A 42 -12.89 -14.05 14.79
CA ASP A 42 -13.48 -15.17 15.56
C ASP A 42 -14.98 -15.00 15.71
N LEU A 43 -15.38 -13.82 16.17
CA LEU A 43 -16.78 -13.48 16.40
C LEU A 43 -17.58 -13.52 15.10
N ARG A 44 -17.06 -12.94 14.01
CA ARG A 44 -17.69 -13.00 12.69
C ARG A 44 -17.89 -14.45 12.24
N LEU A 45 -16.89 -15.30 12.40
CA LEU A 45 -16.96 -16.70 12.01
C LEU A 45 -17.97 -17.50 12.86
N LEU A 46 -18.07 -17.22 14.16
CA LEU A 46 -19.07 -17.83 15.04
C LEU A 46 -20.50 -17.38 14.66
N VAL A 47 -20.68 -16.09 14.36
CA VAL A 47 -21.95 -15.53 13.88
C VAL A 47 -22.34 -16.15 12.53
N ASP A 48 -21.41 -16.27 11.59
CA ASP A 48 -21.64 -16.90 10.27
C ASP A 48 -22.09 -18.36 10.43
N ALA A 49 -21.49 -19.12 11.35
CA ALA A 49 -21.85 -20.51 11.61
C ALA A 49 -23.32 -20.67 12.06
N ILE A 50 -23.86 -19.68 12.78
CA ILE A 50 -25.26 -19.63 13.23
C ILE A 50 -26.15 -19.09 12.11
N ALA A 51 -25.77 -17.99 11.46
CA ALA A 51 -26.55 -17.32 10.43
C ALA A 51 -26.81 -18.20 9.20
N THR A 52 -25.82 -19.02 8.81
CA THR A 52 -25.92 -19.97 7.68
C THR A 52 -26.69 -21.26 8.03
N GLY A 53 -27.07 -21.43 9.30
CA GLY A 53 -27.71 -22.66 9.79
C GLY A 53 -26.76 -23.84 9.95
N ALA A 54 -25.44 -23.66 9.77
CA ALA A 54 -24.46 -24.74 9.86
C ALA A 54 -24.41 -25.34 11.26
N PHE A 55 -24.46 -24.50 12.29
CA PHE A 55 -24.49 -24.95 13.67
C PHE A 55 -25.77 -25.74 13.99
N GLN A 56 -26.93 -25.30 13.53
CA GLN A 56 -28.22 -25.97 13.77
C GLN A 56 -28.28 -27.34 13.07
N ARG A 57 -27.71 -27.47 11.87
CA ARG A 57 -27.55 -28.76 11.20
C ARG A 57 -26.65 -29.70 12.00
N LEU A 58 -25.54 -29.19 12.53
CA LEU A 58 -24.65 -29.97 13.40
C LEU A 58 -25.39 -30.44 14.66
N VAL A 59 -26.12 -29.54 15.34
CA VAL A 59 -26.94 -29.89 16.52
C VAL A 59 -27.90 -31.04 16.19
N GLY A 60 -28.64 -30.94 15.08
CA GLY A 60 -29.57 -32.00 14.66
C GLY A 60 -28.88 -33.34 14.36
N GLN A 61 -27.66 -33.34 13.84
CA GLN A 61 -26.88 -34.56 13.64
C GLN A 61 -26.43 -35.18 14.97
N LEU A 62 -25.93 -34.37 15.91
CA LEU A 62 -25.46 -34.82 17.21
C LEU A 62 -26.61 -35.36 18.08
N GLU A 63 -27.79 -34.74 18.02
CA GLU A 63 -29.01 -35.24 18.69
C GLU A 63 -29.47 -36.61 18.16
N LEU A 64 -29.17 -36.91 16.89
CA LEU A 64 -29.38 -38.22 16.28
C LEU A 64 -28.23 -39.21 16.57
N ASN A 65 -27.32 -38.88 17.51
CA ASN A 65 -26.15 -39.65 17.90
C ASN A 65 -25.13 -39.86 16.77
N ALA A 66 -24.98 -38.90 15.87
CA ALA A 66 -23.86 -38.90 14.92
C ALA A 66 -22.52 -38.81 15.67
N ASP A 67 -21.47 -39.42 15.10
CA ASP A 67 -20.11 -39.30 15.63
C ASP A 67 -19.64 -37.83 15.55
N PRO A 68 -19.30 -37.19 16.69
CA PRO A 68 -19.07 -35.75 16.69
C PRO A 68 -17.92 -35.26 15.79
N PRO A 69 -16.72 -35.89 15.78
CA PRO A 69 -15.67 -35.51 14.86
C PRO A 69 -16.10 -35.58 13.38
N THR A 70 -16.84 -36.61 13.01
CA THR A 70 -17.33 -36.79 11.63
C THR A 70 -18.38 -35.74 11.26
N ALA A 71 -19.34 -35.46 12.16
CA ALA A 71 -20.39 -34.47 11.94
C ALA A 71 -19.82 -33.04 11.84
N ILE A 72 -18.90 -32.69 12.73
CA ILE A 72 -18.19 -31.40 12.70
C ILE A 72 -17.41 -31.24 11.39
N ALA A 73 -16.68 -32.27 10.95
CA ALA A 73 -15.93 -32.21 9.70
C ALA A 73 -16.85 -31.95 8.50
N ALA A 74 -17.95 -32.69 8.40
CA ALA A 74 -18.90 -32.56 7.29
C ALA A 74 -19.60 -31.18 7.26
N GLU A 75 -20.00 -30.64 8.41
CA GLU A 75 -20.62 -29.31 8.46
C GLU A 75 -19.58 -28.18 8.32
N SER A 76 -18.32 -28.38 8.70
CA SER A 76 -17.25 -27.40 8.45
C SER A 76 -16.96 -27.19 6.97
N GLU A 77 -16.95 -28.27 6.17
CA GLU A 77 -16.83 -28.20 4.71
C GLU A 77 -18.03 -27.53 4.02
N ARG A 78 -19.21 -27.63 4.63
CA ARG A 78 -20.42 -26.94 4.16
C ARG A 78 -20.35 -25.47 4.51
N LEU A 79 -20.02 -25.13 5.75
CA LEU A 79 -19.88 -23.75 6.20
C LEU A 79 -18.82 -22.99 5.38
N ALA A 80 -17.67 -23.62 5.11
CA ALA A 80 -16.64 -23.03 4.24
C ALA A 80 -17.22 -22.70 2.86
N ARG A 81 -17.94 -23.62 2.22
CA ARG A 81 -18.62 -23.39 0.93
C ARG A 81 -19.71 -22.33 0.99
N ASP A 82 -20.53 -22.32 2.03
CA ASP A 82 -21.60 -21.33 2.24
C ASP A 82 -21.00 -19.92 2.40
N ARG A 83 -19.80 -19.81 2.97
CA ARG A 83 -19.01 -18.57 3.08
C ARG A 83 -18.17 -18.26 1.83
N GLY A 84 -18.21 -19.10 0.79
CA GLY A 84 -17.40 -18.91 -0.41
C GLY A 84 -15.89 -19.12 -0.21
N THR A 85 -15.47 -19.82 0.85
CA THR A 85 -14.06 -20.07 1.19
C THR A 85 -13.71 -21.57 1.14
N VAL A 86 -12.42 -21.88 0.99
CA VAL A 86 -11.86 -23.23 1.14
C VAL A 86 -11.31 -23.51 2.55
N GLU A 87 -11.40 -22.53 3.46
CA GLU A 87 -10.87 -22.59 4.82
C GLU A 87 -11.74 -23.49 5.73
N THR A 88 -11.49 -24.79 5.66
CA THR A 88 -12.23 -25.78 6.47
C THR A 88 -11.79 -25.81 7.94
N GLU A 89 -10.58 -25.37 8.26
CA GLU A 89 -10.05 -25.42 9.64
C GLU A 89 -10.67 -24.38 10.55
N GLY A 90 -10.79 -23.12 10.12
CA GLY A 90 -11.54 -22.09 10.86
C GLY A 90 -13.01 -22.50 11.05
N ALA A 91 -13.68 -22.94 9.98
CA ALA A 91 -15.04 -23.43 10.05
C ALA A 91 -15.20 -24.62 11.04
N ARG A 92 -14.22 -25.53 11.05
CA ARG A 92 -14.16 -26.65 12.00
C ARG A 92 -13.99 -26.15 13.42
N TRP A 93 -13.07 -25.22 13.66
CA TRP A 93 -12.86 -24.60 14.97
C TRP A 93 -14.15 -23.96 15.49
N ALA A 94 -14.82 -23.11 14.70
CA ALA A 94 -16.01 -22.39 15.13
C ALA A 94 -17.17 -23.33 15.50
N LEU A 95 -17.47 -24.32 14.64
CA LEU A 95 -18.50 -25.32 14.92
C LEU A 95 -18.20 -26.14 16.16
N SER A 96 -16.92 -26.42 16.40
CA SER A 96 -16.48 -27.19 17.56
C SER A 96 -16.60 -26.43 18.87
N VAL A 97 -16.24 -25.15 18.85
CA VAL A 97 -16.37 -24.23 19.98
C VAL A 97 -17.85 -24.07 20.36
N LEU A 98 -18.74 -23.87 19.38
CA LEU A 98 -20.18 -23.78 19.61
C LEU A 98 -20.76 -25.11 20.14
N ALA A 99 -20.35 -26.25 19.58
CA ALA A 99 -20.81 -27.57 20.05
C ALA A 99 -20.37 -27.85 21.49
N TYR A 100 -19.13 -27.46 21.85
CA TYR A 100 -18.64 -27.54 23.22
C TYR A 100 -19.42 -26.61 24.16
N ALA A 101 -19.65 -25.37 23.75
CA ALA A 101 -20.41 -24.40 24.53
C ALA A 101 -21.83 -24.89 24.83
N ARG A 102 -22.45 -25.57 23.86
CA ARG A 102 -23.78 -26.20 23.97
C ARG A 102 -23.80 -27.48 24.82
N GLY A 103 -22.63 -28.03 25.15
CA GLY A 103 -22.50 -29.29 25.88
C GLY A 103 -22.79 -30.54 25.03
N LEU A 104 -22.66 -30.43 23.71
CA LEU A 104 -22.86 -31.54 22.77
C LEU A 104 -21.58 -32.34 22.51
N THR A 105 -20.42 -31.77 22.84
CA THR A 105 -19.11 -32.40 22.72
C THR A 105 -18.25 -32.16 23.96
N ASP A 106 -17.29 -33.05 24.19
CA ASP A 106 -16.24 -32.84 25.18
C ASP A 106 -15.28 -31.73 24.74
N ARG A 107 -14.45 -31.22 25.66
CA ARG A 107 -13.44 -30.15 25.42
C ARG A 107 -12.37 -30.48 24.37
N GLY A 108 -12.47 -31.64 23.74
CA GLY A 108 -11.44 -32.23 22.89
C GLY A 108 -11.34 -31.62 21.49
N VAL A 109 -11.65 -30.35 21.28
CA VAL A 109 -11.67 -29.80 19.91
C VAL A 109 -10.81 -28.57 19.69
N ALA A 110 -10.01 -28.69 18.62
CA ALA A 110 -9.19 -27.74 17.87
C ALA A 110 -8.79 -26.45 18.61
N THR A 111 -7.52 -26.32 18.96
CA THR A 111 -6.88 -25.00 19.05
C THR A 111 -7.15 -24.26 17.75
N ARG A 112 -7.60 -23.01 17.82
CA ARG A 112 -7.69 -22.13 16.65
C ARG A 112 -6.36 -22.25 15.89
N PRO A 113 -6.36 -22.59 14.59
CA PRO A 113 -5.17 -22.35 13.78
C PRO A 113 -4.93 -20.84 13.87
N THR A 114 -3.88 -20.42 14.58
CA THR A 114 -3.41 -19.04 14.40
C THR A 114 -3.18 -18.84 12.91
N ALA A 115 -3.46 -17.65 12.38
CA ALA A 115 -3.13 -17.29 11.00
C ALA A 115 -1.65 -17.58 10.62
N LEU A 116 -0.79 -17.81 11.63
CA LEU A 116 0.63 -18.14 11.53
C LEU A 116 1.00 -19.61 11.85
N GLY A 117 0.06 -20.56 11.85
CA GLY A 117 0.36 -22.00 11.91
C GLY A 117 1.07 -22.53 13.17
N ARG A 118 1.13 -21.78 14.29
CA ARG A 118 1.77 -22.23 15.54
C ARG A 118 0.72 -22.51 16.62
N PRO A 119 0.67 -23.71 17.23
CA PRO A 119 -0.22 -23.94 18.36
C PRO A 119 0.13 -22.98 19.50
N ALA A 120 -0.88 -22.28 20.03
CA ALA A 120 -0.74 -21.42 21.19
C ALA A 120 -0.09 -22.20 22.34
N GLN A 121 1.08 -21.74 22.76
CA GLN A 121 1.84 -22.37 23.83
C GLN A 121 1.05 -22.18 25.15
N PRO A 122 0.75 -23.24 25.91
CA PRO A 122 0.03 -23.08 27.17
C PRO A 122 0.88 -22.26 28.14
N ASP A 123 0.26 -21.23 28.74
CA ASP A 123 0.84 -20.37 29.77
C ASP A 123 1.58 -21.20 30.83
N ALA A 124 2.90 -21.27 30.70
CA ALA A 124 3.75 -21.80 31.75
C ALA A 124 3.83 -20.73 32.84
N ALA A 125 3.30 -21.08 34.01
CA ALA A 125 3.28 -20.30 35.23
C ALA A 125 4.57 -19.48 35.42
N ARG A 126 4.42 -18.16 35.54
CA ARG A 126 5.47 -17.24 36.02
C ARG A 126 6.05 -17.78 37.33
N GLU A 127 7.28 -18.30 37.29
CA GLU A 127 8.08 -18.46 38.49
C GLU A 127 8.41 -17.07 39.07
N PRO A 128 8.32 -16.89 40.41
CA PRO A 128 8.63 -15.61 41.03
C PRO A 128 10.14 -15.31 40.94
N SER A 129 10.43 -14.09 40.50
CA SER A 129 11.76 -13.54 40.28
C SER A 129 12.69 -13.73 41.49
N ARG A 130 13.83 -14.37 41.27
CA ARG A 130 14.93 -14.47 42.24
C ARG A 130 15.63 -13.10 42.35
N PRO A 131 16.09 -12.66 43.55
CA PRO A 131 16.74 -11.37 43.70
C PRO A 131 18.16 -11.38 43.11
N THR A 132 18.49 -10.31 42.39
CA THR A 132 19.80 -10.00 41.81
C THR A 132 20.88 -9.88 42.90
N PRO A 133 22.06 -10.54 42.79
CA PRO A 133 23.18 -10.28 43.68
C PRO A 133 23.90 -8.99 43.31
N ALA A 134 24.24 -8.21 44.33
CA ALA A 134 24.96 -6.94 44.24
C ALA A 134 26.36 -7.07 43.63
N SER A 135 26.70 -6.11 42.76
CA SER A 135 28.03 -5.92 42.16
C SER A 135 29.08 -5.56 43.21
N ALA A 136 30.26 -6.18 43.12
CA ALA A 136 31.47 -5.76 43.82
C ALA A 136 32.52 -5.24 42.81
N PRO A 137 33.40 -4.30 43.21
CA PRO A 137 34.26 -3.56 42.30
C PRO A 137 35.61 -4.25 42.09
N VAL A 138 36.19 -4.14 40.89
CA VAL A 138 37.59 -4.52 40.63
C VAL A 138 38.31 -3.35 39.95
N ALA A 139 39.43 -2.96 40.57
CA ALA A 139 40.40 -1.99 40.11
C ALA A 139 41.71 -2.70 39.65
N PRO A 140 42.66 -2.00 39.01
CA PRO A 140 43.46 -2.49 37.87
C PRO A 140 44.91 -2.90 38.19
N ALA A 141 45.56 -3.58 37.23
CA ALA A 141 47.01 -3.67 36.98
C ALA A 141 47.23 -4.50 35.69
N ASP A 142 47.74 -3.97 34.57
CA ASP A 142 49.14 -3.59 34.25
C ASP A 142 49.92 -4.68 33.48
N LEU A 143 50.33 -4.31 32.25
CA LEU A 143 51.65 -4.52 31.60
C LEU A 143 51.66 -5.07 30.15
N PRO A 144 52.68 -4.68 29.34
CA PRO A 144 52.65 -4.54 27.87
C PRO A 144 53.71 -5.46 27.18
N PRO A 145 54.42 -5.07 26.10
CA PRO A 145 54.06 -5.29 24.68
C PRO A 145 55.10 -6.09 23.85
N THR A 146 54.72 -6.44 22.61
CA THR A 146 55.57 -6.71 21.40
C THR A 146 56.66 -7.80 21.43
N TYR A 147 56.62 -8.77 20.50
CA TYR A 147 57.74 -9.11 19.59
C TYR A 147 57.35 -10.18 18.54
N VAL A 148 57.91 -10.09 17.33
CA VAL A 148 57.86 -11.05 16.19
C VAL A 148 59.32 -11.40 15.80
N PRO A 149 59.58 -12.44 14.96
CA PRO A 149 60.12 -13.78 15.20
C PRO A 149 61.68 -13.85 15.01
N PRO A 150 62.37 -15.02 14.85
CA PRO A 150 62.43 -15.77 13.57
C PRO A 150 62.75 -17.30 13.61
N HIS A 151 62.36 -17.97 12.52
CA HIS A 151 62.92 -19.15 11.77
C HIS A 151 63.60 -20.39 12.40
N ALA A 152 63.35 -21.52 11.67
CA ALA A 152 64.16 -22.72 11.37
C ALA A 152 63.99 -23.95 12.29
N ALA A 153 63.87 -25.21 11.83
CA ALA A 153 63.84 -25.84 10.51
C ALA A 153 63.47 -27.36 10.61
N THR A 154 63.02 -27.93 9.47
CA THR A 154 63.22 -29.34 8.96
C THR A 154 62.56 -30.53 9.69
N THR A 155 62.00 -31.59 9.06
CA THR A 155 62.31 -32.28 7.78
C THR A 155 61.22 -33.31 7.36
N ALA A 156 61.25 -33.72 6.08
CA ALA A 156 60.83 -35.00 5.42
C ALA A 156 59.50 -35.00 4.61
N THR A 157 59.50 -34.80 3.27
CA THR A 157 59.69 -35.75 2.11
C THR A 157 58.56 -36.78 1.92
N ALA A 158 58.01 -37.08 0.72
CA ALA A 158 58.35 -36.80 -0.68
C ALA A 158 57.13 -37.10 -1.60
N GLY A 159 57.10 -36.50 -2.81
CA GLY A 159 56.26 -36.94 -3.94
C GLY A 159 56.24 -35.94 -5.13
N THR A 160 57.28 -36.00 -5.98
CA THR A 160 57.38 -35.85 -7.47
C THR A 160 56.19 -35.28 -8.28
N THR A 161 56.23 -34.42 -9.32
CA THR A 161 57.18 -33.76 -10.30
C THR A 161 56.29 -33.04 -11.37
N PRO A 162 56.76 -32.32 -12.43
CA PRO A 162 57.73 -31.23 -12.62
C PRO A 162 57.09 -29.93 -13.26
N PRO A 163 57.85 -28.82 -13.47
CA PRO A 163 57.30 -27.44 -13.50
C PRO A 163 57.19 -26.80 -14.91
N PRO A 164 56.45 -25.67 -15.05
CA PRO A 164 56.66 -24.72 -16.15
C PRO A 164 57.77 -23.69 -15.83
N ALA A 165 58.41 -23.23 -16.91
CA ALA A 165 59.63 -22.42 -16.96
C ALA A 165 59.42 -20.90 -16.71
N PRO A 166 60.50 -20.11 -16.48
CA PRO A 166 60.49 -18.76 -15.88
C PRO A 166 60.33 -17.59 -16.89
N PRO A 167 60.14 -16.33 -16.39
CA PRO A 167 59.71 -15.20 -17.21
C PRO A 167 60.87 -14.55 -17.97
N GLY A 168 60.64 -14.29 -19.26
CA GLY A 168 61.54 -13.55 -20.15
C GLY A 168 60.92 -12.23 -20.59
N ALA A 169 61.75 -11.19 -20.53
CA ALA A 169 61.50 -9.80 -20.92
C ALA A 169 61.20 -9.61 -22.44
N PRO A 170 60.89 -8.39 -22.92
CA PRO A 170 59.93 -8.10 -23.98
C PRO A 170 60.43 -8.33 -25.42
N ALA A 171 59.48 -8.60 -26.31
CA ALA A 171 59.66 -8.74 -27.77
C ALA A 171 58.83 -7.67 -28.54
N PRO A 172 59.18 -7.36 -29.80
CA PRO A 172 59.03 -6.04 -30.46
C PRO A 172 57.66 -5.77 -31.10
N PRO A 173 57.40 -4.56 -31.66
CA PRO A 173 56.11 -4.21 -32.23
C PRO A 173 55.92 -4.91 -33.58
N SER A 174 54.74 -5.46 -33.81
CA SER A 174 54.36 -5.95 -35.13
C SER A 174 53.00 -5.41 -35.55
N THR A 175 53.09 -4.49 -36.51
CA THR A 175 52.26 -4.36 -37.71
C THR A 175 50.76 -4.14 -37.57
N ALA A 176 50.41 -2.87 -37.75
CA ALA A 176 49.11 -2.35 -38.16
C ALA A 176 48.49 -3.11 -39.33
N LEU A 177 47.21 -3.45 -39.20
CA LEU A 177 46.31 -3.66 -40.33
C LEU A 177 45.55 -2.35 -40.56
N ALA A 178 45.74 -1.83 -41.77
CA ALA A 178 45.24 -0.55 -42.23
C ALA A 178 43.71 -0.54 -42.43
N PRO A 179 43.07 0.64 -42.26
CA PRO A 179 41.64 0.83 -42.50
C PRO A 179 41.29 0.83 -44.00
N SER A 180 40.14 0.24 -44.34
CA SER A 180 39.56 0.36 -45.68
C SER A 180 39.13 1.81 -45.99
N PRO A 181 39.32 2.28 -47.24
CA PRO A 181 39.21 3.70 -47.56
C PRO A 181 37.79 4.15 -47.91
N ALA A 182 37.51 5.40 -47.54
CA ALA A 182 36.34 6.17 -47.94
C ALA A 182 36.27 6.39 -49.47
N PRO A 183 35.07 6.44 -50.08
CA PRO A 183 34.92 6.86 -51.46
C PRO A 183 35.11 8.39 -51.60
N ALA A 184 36.00 8.77 -52.51
CA ALA A 184 36.30 10.14 -52.91
C ALA A 184 35.21 10.76 -53.82
N PRO A 185 35.19 12.09 -54.00
CA PRO A 185 34.09 12.84 -54.58
C PRO A 185 34.22 12.99 -56.10
N PRO A 186 33.13 13.19 -56.84
CA PRO A 186 33.21 13.68 -58.22
C PRO A 186 33.05 15.21 -58.26
N SER A 187 34.09 15.88 -58.75
CA SER A 187 34.09 17.28 -59.15
C SER A 187 34.18 17.41 -60.68
N GLY A 188 33.30 18.24 -61.25
CA GLY A 188 33.39 18.81 -62.61
C GLY A 188 32.38 18.21 -63.60
N GLY A 189 31.53 18.97 -64.30
CA GLY A 189 31.30 20.40 -64.36
C GLY A 189 30.27 20.71 -65.47
N SER A 190 29.75 21.95 -65.45
CA SER A 190 29.14 22.69 -66.56
C SER A 190 27.84 22.17 -67.20
N GLY A 191 26.76 22.92 -66.97
CA GLY A 191 25.85 23.31 -68.06
C GLY A 191 24.35 23.12 -67.82
N SER A 192 23.62 24.24 -67.89
CA SER A 192 22.16 24.41 -68.10
C SER A 192 21.20 24.35 -66.89
N GLN A 193 20.65 25.53 -66.54
CA GLN A 193 19.29 25.72 -66.02
C GLN A 193 18.24 25.21 -67.04
N PRO A 194 16.92 25.06 -66.74
CA PRO A 194 16.13 25.56 -65.60
C PRO A 194 15.13 24.55 -64.97
N GLY A 195 14.53 24.87 -63.81
CA GLY A 195 13.28 24.21 -63.40
C GLY A 195 12.89 24.31 -61.92
N ARG A 196 11.96 25.23 -61.60
CA ARG A 196 11.13 25.25 -60.38
C ARG A 196 10.51 23.89 -60.09
N LYS A 197 10.50 23.41 -58.83
CA LYS A 197 9.38 22.61 -58.29
C LYS A 197 9.08 22.94 -56.82
N ARG A 198 7.77 23.09 -56.58
CA ARG A 198 7.05 23.42 -55.34
C ARG A 198 6.80 22.15 -54.52
N GLY A 199 6.41 22.35 -53.26
CA GLY A 199 6.35 21.36 -52.20
C GLY A 199 5.30 20.25 -52.35
N LEU A 200 5.53 19.22 -51.55
CA LEU A 200 4.71 18.02 -51.38
C LEU A 200 4.31 17.96 -49.89
N VAL A 201 3.19 18.61 -49.57
CA VAL A 201 2.49 18.51 -48.28
C VAL A 201 1.03 18.03 -48.38
N PRO A 202 0.33 17.90 -49.55
CA PRO A 202 -1.10 17.58 -49.51
C PRO A 202 -1.48 16.08 -49.65
N ILE A 203 -0.58 15.11 -49.50
CA ILE A 203 -0.93 13.68 -49.72
C ILE A 203 -1.37 12.96 -48.44
N VAL A 204 -0.93 13.41 -47.26
CA VAL A 204 -1.27 12.73 -45.99
C VAL A 204 -2.69 13.08 -45.51
N LEU A 205 -3.20 14.28 -45.80
CA LEU A 205 -4.55 14.70 -45.41
C LEU A 205 -5.68 14.03 -46.22
N ALA A 206 -5.41 13.58 -47.44
CA ALA A 206 -6.44 13.00 -48.31
C ALA A 206 -6.77 11.54 -47.95
N VAL A 207 -5.83 10.81 -47.33
CA VAL A 207 -6.04 9.40 -46.93
C VAL A 207 -6.85 9.31 -45.63
N ALA A 208 -6.67 10.25 -44.70
CA ALA A 208 -7.42 10.29 -43.45
C ALA A 208 -8.93 10.58 -43.66
N VAL A 209 -9.27 11.46 -44.62
CA VAL A 209 -10.67 11.81 -44.92
C VAL A 209 -11.41 10.67 -45.64
N VAL A 210 -10.72 9.85 -46.44
CA VAL A 210 -11.34 8.71 -47.13
C VAL A 210 -11.64 7.56 -46.17
N ILE A 211 -10.81 7.37 -45.12
CA ILE A 211 -11.04 6.35 -44.09
C ILE A 211 -12.21 6.77 -43.17
N ALA A 212 -12.29 8.05 -42.81
CA ALA A 212 -13.40 8.57 -41.98
C ALA A 212 -14.77 8.48 -42.71
N ILE A 213 -14.82 8.70 -44.02
CA ILE A 213 -16.06 8.58 -44.80
C ILE A 213 -16.48 7.11 -45.01
N ALA A 214 -15.53 6.18 -45.07
CA ALA A 214 -15.84 4.75 -45.21
C ALA A 214 -16.43 4.14 -43.92
N VAL A 215 -16.04 4.63 -42.75
CA VAL A 215 -16.56 4.16 -41.45
C VAL A 215 -17.99 4.68 -41.19
N VAL A 216 -18.29 5.91 -41.60
CA VAL A 216 -19.64 6.49 -41.47
C VAL A 216 -20.64 5.87 -42.47
N ALA A 217 -20.18 5.47 -43.66
CA ALA A 217 -21.04 4.78 -44.64
C ALA A 217 -21.33 3.31 -44.27
N GLY A 218 -20.47 2.67 -43.45
CA GLY A 218 -20.68 1.29 -43.00
C GLY A 218 -21.79 1.14 -41.95
N PHE A 219 -22.03 2.17 -41.14
CA PHE A 219 -23.04 2.14 -40.07
C PHE A 219 -24.46 2.53 -40.52
N VAL A 220 -24.62 3.09 -41.72
CA VAL A 220 -25.93 3.56 -42.24
C VAL A 220 -26.61 2.54 -43.19
N LEU A 221 -25.97 1.40 -43.48
CA LEU A 221 -26.48 0.41 -44.46
C LEU A 221 -26.90 -0.96 -43.87
N LEU A 222 -27.00 -1.11 -42.54
CA LEU A 222 -27.44 -2.36 -41.88
C LEU A 222 -28.60 -2.14 -40.89
N GLY A 223 -29.62 -1.37 -41.27
CA GLY A 223 -30.82 -1.18 -40.46
C GLY A 223 -32.07 -0.88 -41.29
N GLY A 224 -32.62 -1.89 -41.94
CA GLY A 224 -34.02 -1.96 -42.38
C GLY A 224 -34.51 -3.37 -42.06
N ASP A 225 -35.76 -3.68 -41.83
CA ASP A 225 -37.06 -3.00 -41.73
C ASP A 225 -37.88 -3.98 -40.89
N ASP A 226 -38.78 -3.54 -40.01
CA ASP A 226 -40.01 -4.29 -39.76
C ASP A 226 -41.13 -3.42 -39.17
N GLU A 227 -42.33 -3.75 -39.62
CA GLU A 227 -43.49 -2.87 -39.78
C GLU A 227 -44.33 -2.57 -38.52
N LYS A 228 -45.04 -1.45 -38.67
CA LYS A 228 -46.16 -0.86 -37.94
C LYS A 228 -47.26 -1.83 -37.43
N SER A 229 -47.72 -1.57 -36.21
CA SER A 229 -49.13 -1.26 -35.86
C SER A 229 -49.10 -0.59 -34.47
N GLY A 230 -49.84 0.45 -34.09
CA GLY A 230 -51.15 0.94 -34.48
C GLY A 230 -51.99 1.04 -33.20
N GLY A 231 -52.27 2.26 -32.71
CA GLY A 231 -53.12 2.52 -31.52
C GLY A 231 -52.66 3.78 -30.79
N GLU A 232 -53.09 4.96 -31.20
CA GLU A 232 -54.33 5.65 -30.80
C GLU A 232 -54.19 6.41 -29.47
N SER A 233 -54.38 7.71 -29.61
CA SER A 233 -54.32 8.82 -28.65
C SER A 233 -55.30 8.71 -27.48
N THR A 234 -54.91 9.26 -26.33
CA THR A 234 -55.80 10.13 -25.54
C THR A 234 -55.00 11.07 -24.64
N ASP A 235 -55.35 12.35 -24.73
CA ASP A 235 -54.95 13.44 -23.84
C ASP A 235 -55.44 13.23 -22.40
N ALA A 236 -54.70 13.78 -21.43
CA ALA A 236 -55.15 14.68 -20.36
C ALA A 236 -54.18 14.60 -19.16
N GLN A 237 -53.44 15.67 -18.85
CA GLN A 237 -53.83 16.84 -18.05
C GLN A 237 -53.64 16.63 -16.54
N ASP A 238 -52.82 17.52 -15.96
CA ASP A 238 -52.83 18.07 -14.60
C ASP A 238 -53.13 17.17 -13.40
N SER A 239 -52.20 17.15 -12.44
CA SER A 239 -52.50 17.61 -11.07
C SER A 239 -51.20 17.81 -10.28
N ALA A 240 -50.85 19.09 -10.09
CA ALA A 240 -50.09 19.54 -8.94
C ALA A 240 -50.90 19.32 -7.66
N ALA A 241 -50.28 18.81 -6.61
CA ALA A 241 -50.80 18.92 -5.25
C ALA A 241 -49.63 19.18 -4.30
N ALA A 242 -49.55 20.43 -3.87
CA ALA A 242 -48.85 20.85 -2.68
C ALA A 242 -49.44 20.14 -1.45
N GLY A 243 -48.56 19.66 -0.57
CA GLY A 243 -48.91 19.11 0.74
C GLY A 243 -47.97 19.68 1.79
N ASP A 244 -48.54 20.55 2.62
CA ASP A 244 -47.97 21.25 3.76
C ASP A 244 -47.10 20.39 4.68
N SER A 245 -45.96 20.95 5.11
CA SER A 245 -45.21 20.53 6.29
C SER A 245 -45.93 20.96 7.58
N PRO A 246 -45.77 20.17 8.66
CA PRO A 246 -45.72 20.76 9.99
C PRO A 246 -44.48 20.29 10.78
N GLY A 247 -43.73 21.27 11.30
CA GLY A 247 -42.85 21.17 12.48
C GLY A 247 -41.61 20.29 12.31
N GLY A 248 -40.37 20.79 12.36
CA GLY A 248 -39.90 21.76 13.35
C GLY A 248 -39.60 21.07 14.69
N GLU A 249 -38.89 19.95 14.66
CA GLU A 249 -38.12 19.44 15.80
C GLU A 249 -36.65 19.41 15.37
N ASP A 250 -35.81 20.05 16.17
CA ASP A 250 -34.38 20.18 15.98
C ASP A 250 -33.72 18.80 15.77
N ALA A 251 -33.41 18.47 14.53
CA ALA A 251 -32.46 17.42 14.19
C ALA A 251 -31.07 17.90 14.60
N GLY A 252 -30.74 17.69 15.88
CA GLY A 252 -29.37 17.79 16.35
C GLY A 252 -28.47 16.97 15.42
N SER A 253 -27.35 17.58 15.02
CA SER A 253 -26.30 17.01 14.16
C SER A 253 -25.58 15.84 14.85
N GLY A 254 -26.32 14.81 15.23
CA GLY A 254 -25.80 13.54 15.70
C GLY A 254 -25.37 12.71 14.50
N GLY A 255 -24.31 13.13 13.81
CA GLY A 255 -23.57 12.21 12.95
C GLY A 255 -23.21 10.99 13.81
N ALA A 256 -23.51 9.79 13.32
CA ALA A 256 -23.17 8.57 14.05
C ALA A 256 -21.66 8.58 14.30
N GLN A 257 -21.26 8.65 15.58
CA GLN A 257 -19.86 8.66 15.95
C GLN A 257 -19.25 7.30 15.60
N LEU A 258 -18.13 7.32 14.88
CA LEU A 258 -17.41 6.10 14.51
C LEU A 258 -16.80 5.42 15.75
N PRO A 259 -16.65 4.08 15.74
CA PRO A 259 -16.17 3.32 16.90
C PRO A 259 -14.74 3.74 17.28
N PRO A 260 -14.33 3.58 18.56
CA PRO A 260 -12.94 3.81 18.97
C PRO A 260 -12.00 2.77 18.35
N ALA A 261 -10.69 3.06 18.34
CA ALA A 261 -9.66 2.13 17.91
C ALA A 261 -9.46 0.99 18.94
N PRO A 262 -9.15 -0.23 18.49
CA PRO A 262 -8.84 -1.35 19.38
C PRO A 262 -7.51 -1.13 20.14
N ALA A 263 -7.45 -1.59 21.38
CA ALA A 263 -6.30 -1.37 22.28
C ALA A 263 -5.02 -2.14 21.90
N GLU A 264 -5.11 -3.10 20.97
CA GLU A 264 -4.03 -4.04 20.62
C GLU A 264 -3.19 -3.59 19.42
N LEU A 265 -3.53 -2.45 18.81
CA LEU A 265 -2.81 -1.93 17.66
C LEU A 265 -1.42 -1.40 18.04
N PRO A 266 -0.44 -1.46 17.10
CA PRO A 266 0.82 -0.75 17.28
C PRO A 266 0.60 0.71 17.66
N ALA A 267 1.41 1.21 18.60
CA ALA A 267 1.26 2.57 19.07
C ALA A 267 1.44 3.56 17.91
N LEU A 268 0.60 4.61 17.90
CA LEU A 268 0.80 5.72 16.96
C LEU A 268 2.13 6.43 17.25
N PRO A 269 2.89 6.80 16.21
CA PRO A 269 4.05 7.67 16.37
C PRO A 269 3.69 8.97 17.08
N ALA A 270 4.65 9.55 17.79
CA ALA A 270 4.48 10.88 18.35
C ALA A 270 4.12 11.90 17.25
N GLY A 271 3.19 12.81 17.54
CA GLY A 271 2.73 13.79 16.55
C GLY A 271 1.77 13.25 15.48
N SER A 272 1.40 11.97 15.54
CA SER A 272 0.36 11.41 14.67
C SER A 272 -0.99 12.10 14.91
N PRO A 273 -1.84 12.18 13.87
CA PRO A 273 -3.23 12.62 14.05
C PRO A 273 -3.97 11.71 15.03
N SER A 274 -5.00 12.26 15.68
CA SER A 274 -5.93 11.47 16.50
C SER A 274 -7.03 10.79 15.67
N THR A 275 -7.08 11.06 14.37
CA THR A 275 -8.09 10.52 13.45
C THR A 275 -7.44 10.05 12.15
N PHE A 276 -8.09 9.10 11.49
CA PHE A 276 -7.64 8.55 10.21
C PHE A 276 -7.43 9.65 9.17
N GLN A 277 -6.30 9.61 8.47
CA GLN A 277 -5.91 10.66 7.52
C GLN A 277 -6.26 10.33 6.08
N PHE A 278 -6.66 11.35 5.34
CA PHE A 278 -6.81 11.28 3.90
C PHE A 278 -5.91 12.31 3.23
N ILE A 279 -5.23 11.87 2.19
CA ILE A 279 -4.39 12.70 1.34
C ILE A 279 -4.89 12.51 -0.08
N VAL A 280 -4.99 13.61 -0.83
CA VAL A 280 -5.40 13.57 -2.23
C VAL A 280 -4.28 14.12 -3.10
N ARG A 281 -3.85 13.32 -4.08
CA ARG A 281 -2.89 13.76 -5.10
C ARG A 281 -3.62 14.63 -6.11
N MET A 282 -3.18 15.87 -6.22
CA MET A 282 -3.78 16.89 -7.08
C MET A 282 -2.70 17.58 -7.92
N PRO A 283 -3.07 18.15 -9.09
CA PRO A 283 -2.20 19.08 -9.79
C PRO A 283 -1.72 20.20 -8.85
N THR A 284 -0.46 20.62 -9.01
CA THR A 284 0.17 21.60 -8.09
C THR A 284 -0.60 22.92 -8.00
N THR A 285 -1.29 23.32 -9.08
CA THR A 285 -2.13 24.53 -9.13
C THR A 285 -3.38 24.42 -8.26
N LEU A 286 -3.80 23.22 -7.87
CA LEU A 286 -5.01 22.94 -7.11
C LEU A 286 -4.73 22.55 -5.64
N HIS A 287 -3.46 22.48 -5.21
CA HIS A 287 -3.14 22.09 -3.82
C HIS A 287 -3.86 22.95 -2.76
N THR A 288 -4.03 24.24 -3.01
CA THR A 288 -4.72 25.15 -2.08
C THR A 288 -6.24 24.98 -2.02
N THR A 289 -6.85 24.23 -2.95
CA THR A 289 -8.30 23.99 -2.96
C THR A 289 -8.71 22.75 -2.18
N VAL A 290 -7.74 21.90 -1.79
CA VAL A 290 -7.98 20.60 -1.13
C VAL A 290 -8.92 20.70 0.07
N PRO A 291 -8.73 21.61 1.06
CA PRO A 291 -9.64 21.68 2.21
C PRO A 291 -11.08 22.03 1.81
N THR A 292 -11.25 22.91 0.81
CA THR A 292 -12.58 23.30 0.32
C THR A 292 -13.23 22.16 -0.48
N ALA A 293 -12.44 21.41 -1.24
CA ALA A 293 -12.91 20.32 -2.09
C ALA A 293 -13.25 19.05 -1.30
N PHE A 294 -12.45 18.68 -0.29
CA PHE A 294 -12.55 17.37 0.35
C PHE A 294 -12.90 17.41 1.84
N GLY A 295 -12.75 18.58 2.48
CA GLY A 295 -12.99 18.77 3.91
C GLY A 295 -11.74 19.21 4.65
N GLU A 296 -11.95 19.88 5.78
CA GLU A 296 -10.86 20.29 6.68
C GLU A 296 -10.09 19.06 7.18
N GLY A 297 -8.76 19.18 7.22
CA GLY A 297 -7.87 18.08 7.63
C GLY A 297 -7.50 17.09 6.54
N THR A 298 -8.09 17.16 5.33
CA THR A 298 -7.57 16.44 4.16
C THR A 298 -6.25 17.08 3.71
N GLY A 299 -5.22 16.24 3.55
CA GLY A 299 -3.90 16.66 3.12
C GLY A 299 -3.71 16.62 1.60
N THR A 300 -2.59 17.17 1.16
CA THR A 300 -2.11 17.05 -0.23
C THR A 300 -0.73 16.43 -0.26
N GLU A 301 -0.42 15.78 -1.37
CA GLU A 301 0.93 15.27 -1.62
C GLU A 301 1.70 16.18 -2.58
N ILE A 302 3.01 16.29 -2.33
CA ILE A 302 3.96 16.89 -3.24
C ILE A 302 5.15 15.95 -3.48
N PHE A 303 5.72 16.04 -4.67
CA PHE A 303 6.98 15.36 -5.01
C PHE A 303 8.16 16.31 -4.77
N GLY A 304 9.23 15.76 -4.20
CA GLY A 304 10.52 16.42 -4.03
C GLY A 304 11.67 15.46 -4.34
N GLY A 305 12.88 16.00 -4.46
CA GLY A 305 14.09 15.25 -4.80
C GLY A 305 14.51 15.46 -6.26
N GLY A 306 14.79 14.36 -6.95
CA GLY A 306 15.45 14.31 -8.25
C GLY A 306 16.97 14.34 -8.16
N ASP A 307 17.63 14.07 -9.30
CA ASP A 307 19.09 13.85 -9.40
C ASP A 307 19.87 14.83 -8.50
N PRO A 308 20.56 14.34 -7.45
CA PRO A 308 21.21 15.18 -6.45
C PRO A 308 22.42 15.92 -7.03
N THR A 309 22.89 15.54 -8.22
CA THR A 309 24.05 16.10 -8.89
C THR A 309 23.70 17.09 -9.99
N ASP A 310 22.43 17.18 -10.42
CA ASP A 310 21.97 18.08 -11.47
C ASP A 310 21.43 19.41 -10.89
N PRO A 311 22.11 20.56 -11.13
CA PRO A 311 21.69 21.85 -10.57
C PRO A 311 20.35 22.38 -11.10
N ASP A 312 19.92 21.96 -12.29
CA ASP A 312 18.65 22.37 -12.88
C ASP A 312 17.50 21.57 -12.28
N ILE A 313 17.69 20.26 -12.07
CA ILE A 313 16.74 19.43 -11.31
C ILE A 313 16.64 19.92 -9.86
N GLN A 314 17.76 20.18 -9.19
CA GLN A 314 17.76 20.69 -7.82
C GLN A 314 17.03 22.06 -7.68
N ARG A 315 17.08 22.90 -8.71
CA ARG A 315 16.31 24.16 -8.71
C ARG A 315 14.81 23.95 -8.89
N ALA A 316 14.41 22.89 -9.58
CA ALA A 316 13.02 22.59 -9.90
C ALA A 316 12.31 21.80 -8.79
N THR A 317 12.99 20.80 -8.23
CA THR A 317 12.41 19.80 -7.30
C THR A 317 13.27 19.51 -6.08
N GLY A 318 14.47 20.10 -5.99
CA GLY A 318 15.39 19.86 -4.87
C GLY A 318 14.90 20.35 -3.50
N PRO A 319 15.73 20.18 -2.46
CA PRO A 319 15.39 20.45 -1.07
C PRO A 319 14.79 21.83 -0.80
N GLU A 320 15.45 22.90 -1.29
CA GLU A 320 15.01 24.28 -1.06
C GLU A 320 13.61 24.52 -1.63
N ARG A 321 13.39 24.07 -2.88
CA ARG A 321 12.12 24.27 -3.57
C ARG A 321 11.00 23.46 -2.92
N THR A 322 11.30 22.24 -2.49
CA THR A 322 10.37 21.38 -1.75
C THR A 322 9.98 22.02 -0.42
N ALA A 323 10.94 22.44 0.40
CA ALA A 323 10.68 23.09 1.69
C ALA A 323 9.86 24.38 1.55
N GLN A 324 10.12 25.21 0.53
CA GLN A 324 9.32 26.40 0.24
C GLN A 324 7.84 26.05 -0.05
N ARG A 325 7.59 24.98 -0.80
CA ARG A 325 6.22 24.53 -1.11
C ARG A 325 5.52 23.98 0.13
N VAL A 326 6.21 23.13 0.90
CA VAL A 326 5.67 22.61 2.17
C VAL A 326 5.29 23.77 3.08
N LYS A 327 6.19 24.72 3.29
CA LYS A 327 5.93 25.90 4.12
C LYS A 327 4.71 26.70 3.65
N ALA A 328 4.57 26.91 2.34
CA ALA A 328 3.43 27.65 1.81
C ALA A 328 2.08 26.95 2.06
N LEU A 329 2.06 25.61 2.08
CA LEU A 329 0.88 24.81 2.37
C LEU A 329 0.60 24.70 3.87
N THR A 330 1.63 24.50 4.69
CA THR A 330 1.47 24.43 6.15
C THR A 330 1.09 25.78 6.76
N ASP A 331 1.58 26.91 6.21
CA ASP A 331 1.12 28.26 6.58
C ASP A 331 -0.38 28.48 6.32
N GLN A 332 -0.99 27.65 5.45
CA GLN A 332 -2.44 27.63 5.17
C GLN A 332 -3.19 26.56 5.97
N GLY A 333 -2.52 25.83 6.86
CA GLY A 333 -3.11 24.76 7.67
C GLY A 333 -3.38 23.46 6.89
N ILE A 334 -2.81 23.30 5.70
CA ILE A 334 -2.99 22.10 4.88
C ILE A 334 -1.94 21.05 5.30
N PRO A 335 -2.35 19.84 5.73
CA PRO A 335 -1.40 18.74 5.97
C PRO A 335 -0.66 18.37 4.69
N VAL A 336 0.64 18.13 4.79
CA VAL A 336 1.49 17.86 3.61
C VAL A 336 2.19 16.52 3.74
N ARG A 337 2.07 15.71 2.70
CA ARG A 337 2.94 14.55 2.47
C ARG A 337 3.94 14.86 1.38
N VAL A 338 5.20 14.52 1.64
CA VAL A 338 6.31 14.67 0.70
C VAL A 338 6.75 13.28 0.27
N LYS A 339 6.65 12.96 -1.01
CA LYS A 339 7.36 11.82 -1.61
C LYS A 339 8.74 12.31 -2.05
N TYR A 340 9.79 11.85 -1.37
CA TYR A 340 11.17 12.17 -1.73
C TYR A 340 11.75 11.07 -2.60
N TYR A 341 12.00 11.39 -3.86
CA TYR A 341 12.36 10.42 -4.89
C TYR A 341 13.62 10.88 -5.63
N THR A 342 14.76 10.26 -5.34
CA THR A 342 16.07 10.74 -5.79
C THR A 342 16.91 9.64 -6.41
N LEU A 343 17.06 8.49 -5.74
CA LEU A 343 17.99 7.44 -6.15
C LEU A 343 17.66 6.90 -7.54
N ARG A 344 16.37 6.71 -7.82
CA ARG A 344 15.93 6.27 -9.14
C ARG A 344 16.06 7.33 -10.23
N GLN A 345 16.19 8.62 -9.91
CA GLN A 345 16.25 9.69 -10.91
C GLN A 345 17.68 10.12 -11.27
N VAL A 346 18.69 9.49 -10.67
CA VAL A 346 20.10 9.82 -10.93
C VAL A 346 20.42 9.58 -12.42
N GLY A 347 21.07 10.56 -13.06
CA GLY A 347 21.42 10.51 -14.48
C GLY A 347 20.29 10.90 -15.44
N GLY A 348 19.15 11.37 -14.92
CA GLY A 348 18.01 11.86 -15.72
C GLY A 348 17.15 10.75 -16.34
N GLY A 349 17.28 9.51 -15.87
CA GLY A 349 16.43 8.38 -16.23
C GLY A 349 16.09 7.55 -15.00
N GLU A 350 15.19 6.56 -15.14
CA GLU A 350 14.84 5.61 -14.08
C GLU A 350 15.93 4.54 -13.96
N ALA A 351 16.68 4.56 -12.85
CA ALA A 351 17.69 3.56 -12.56
C ALA A 351 17.07 2.16 -12.48
N SER A 352 17.71 1.19 -13.12
CA SER A 352 17.36 -0.22 -12.98
C SER A 352 17.67 -0.75 -11.59
N GLU A 353 17.06 -1.87 -11.23
CA GLU A 353 17.20 -2.49 -9.90
C GLU A 353 18.66 -2.80 -9.54
N GLN A 354 19.48 -3.21 -10.52
CA GLN A 354 20.92 -3.45 -10.31
C GLN A 354 21.72 -2.15 -10.16
N GLU A 355 21.35 -1.10 -10.92
CA GLU A 355 21.99 0.21 -10.81
C GLU A 355 21.75 0.82 -9.42
N LEU A 356 20.60 0.57 -8.78
CA LEU A 356 20.34 1.04 -7.41
C LEU A 356 21.39 0.55 -6.41
N LEU A 357 21.83 -0.71 -6.48
CA LEU A 357 22.87 -1.24 -5.60
C LEU A 357 24.22 -0.54 -5.81
N ASP A 358 24.57 -0.24 -7.06
CA ASP A 358 25.81 0.49 -7.38
C ASP A 358 25.73 1.95 -6.92
N LEU A 359 24.55 2.58 -7.07
CA LEU A 359 24.32 3.98 -6.69
C LEU A 359 24.42 4.18 -5.18
N ILE A 360 23.84 3.28 -4.37
CA ILE A 360 23.91 3.41 -2.91
C ILE A 360 25.30 3.12 -2.36
N ASP A 361 26.17 2.38 -3.07
CA ASP A 361 27.56 2.13 -2.67
C ASP A 361 28.51 3.27 -3.11
N ASP A 362 28.12 4.12 -4.07
CA ASP A 362 28.93 5.25 -4.55
C ASP A 362 29.07 6.36 -3.50
N VAL A 363 30.28 6.54 -2.98
CA VAL A 363 30.60 7.52 -1.92
C VAL A 363 30.32 8.97 -2.33
N ASP A 364 30.70 9.36 -3.54
CA ASP A 364 30.58 10.76 -3.98
C ASP A 364 29.11 11.11 -4.26
N LEU A 365 28.38 10.18 -4.87
CA LEU A 365 26.94 10.32 -5.08
C LEU A 365 26.20 10.35 -3.74
N MET A 366 26.50 9.43 -2.83
CA MET A 366 25.83 9.39 -1.53
C MET A 366 26.17 10.59 -0.66
N ALA A 367 27.35 11.21 -0.81
CA ALA A 367 27.65 12.50 -0.18
C ALA A 367 26.73 13.62 -0.68
N ALA A 368 26.45 13.68 -1.99
CA ALA A 368 25.49 14.64 -2.55
C ALA A 368 24.05 14.33 -2.10
N TYR A 369 23.66 13.05 -2.12
CA TYR A 369 22.38 12.57 -1.64
C TYR A 369 22.12 12.98 -0.18
N TRP A 370 23.03 12.62 0.74
CA TRP A 370 22.87 12.90 2.16
C TRP A 370 22.94 14.40 2.47
N THR A 371 23.70 15.18 1.71
CA THR A 371 23.66 16.65 1.80
C THR A 371 22.27 17.19 1.47
N ASN A 372 21.67 16.72 0.37
CA ASN A 372 20.30 17.12 0.00
C ASN A 372 19.26 16.66 1.04
N VAL A 373 19.42 15.47 1.62
CA VAL A 373 18.57 14.98 2.70
C VAL A 373 18.65 15.90 3.94
N ARG A 374 19.85 16.30 4.36
CA ARG A 374 20.03 17.27 5.47
C ARG A 374 19.36 18.60 5.19
N ASP A 375 19.55 19.13 3.98
CA ASP A 375 18.94 20.40 3.57
C ASP A 375 17.41 20.30 3.53
N LEU A 376 16.88 19.17 3.06
CA LEU A 376 15.44 18.91 3.02
C LEU A 376 14.88 18.89 4.45
N LEU A 377 15.44 18.05 5.32
CA LEU A 377 14.97 17.92 6.70
C LEU A 377 15.09 19.24 7.47
N THR A 378 16.17 19.99 7.29
CA THR A 378 16.31 21.35 7.86
C THR A 378 15.17 22.27 7.40
N GLY A 379 14.84 22.23 6.11
CA GLY A 379 13.75 22.99 5.52
C GLY A 379 12.37 22.56 6.06
N LEU A 380 12.11 21.25 6.14
CA LEU A 380 10.86 20.70 6.66
C LEU A 380 10.68 21.00 8.16
N GLY A 381 11.71 20.80 8.97
CA GLY A 381 11.71 21.14 10.39
C GLY A 381 11.45 22.63 10.64
N SER A 382 11.92 23.50 9.74
CA SER A 382 11.65 24.94 9.79
C SER A 382 10.27 25.35 9.29
N ALA A 383 9.64 24.55 8.41
CA ALA A 383 8.31 24.84 7.88
C ALA A 383 7.24 24.75 8.96
N GLY A 384 7.37 23.77 9.87
CA GLY A 384 6.41 23.48 10.94
C GLY A 384 5.07 22.94 10.44
N GLY A 385 4.36 22.23 11.31
CA GLY A 385 3.06 21.61 11.00
C GLY A 385 3.15 20.09 10.79
N PRO A 386 2.00 19.42 10.56
CA PRO A 386 1.96 17.99 10.33
C PRO A 386 2.53 17.69 8.94
N ILE A 387 3.75 17.17 8.92
CA ILE A 387 4.47 16.78 7.69
C ILE A 387 4.73 15.29 7.75
N GLU A 388 4.33 14.59 6.70
CA GLU A 388 4.74 13.23 6.42
C GLU A 388 5.79 13.24 5.30
N LEU A 389 6.83 12.43 5.46
CA LEU A 389 7.89 12.24 4.48
C LEU A 389 7.99 10.75 4.16
N VAL A 390 7.74 10.38 2.90
CA VAL A 390 8.02 9.04 2.38
C VAL A 390 9.38 9.06 1.71
N VAL A 391 10.28 8.19 2.16
CA VAL A 391 11.65 8.14 1.63
C VAL A 391 11.76 7.13 0.51
N GLU A 392 12.31 7.58 -0.62
CA GLU A 392 12.64 6.78 -1.81
C GLU A 392 11.58 5.72 -2.13
N PRO A 393 10.34 6.10 -2.51
CA PRO A 393 9.34 5.13 -2.94
C PRO A 393 9.93 4.07 -3.88
N ASP A 394 9.50 2.82 -3.69
CA ASP A 394 9.96 1.59 -4.36
C ASP A 394 11.42 1.16 -4.10
N ALA A 395 12.36 2.09 -3.97
CA ALA A 395 13.80 1.75 -3.94
C ALA A 395 14.22 0.81 -2.80
N PRO A 396 13.77 0.96 -1.53
CA PRO A 396 14.10 0.01 -0.47
C PRO A 396 13.70 -1.42 -0.78
N GLY A 397 12.58 -1.56 -1.47
CA GLY A 397 12.07 -2.85 -1.89
C GLY A 397 12.92 -3.55 -2.92
N GLU A 398 13.30 -2.81 -3.95
CA GLU A 398 14.15 -3.31 -5.03
C GLU A 398 15.58 -3.61 -4.53
N ILE A 399 16.10 -2.79 -3.63
CA ILE A 399 17.42 -3.02 -3.00
C ILE A 399 17.41 -4.33 -2.21
N LEU A 400 16.38 -4.57 -1.39
CA LEU A 400 16.25 -5.82 -0.63
C LEU A 400 16.01 -7.04 -1.51
N SER A 401 15.23 -6.90 -2.59
CA SER A 401 14.92 -8.02 -3.50
C SER A 401 16.13 -8.45 -4.34
N GLN A 402 17.00 -7.50 -4.73
CA GLN A 402 18.20 -7.79 -5.52
C GLN A 402 19.43 -8.15 -4.69
N GLY A 403 19.56 -7.56 -3.50
CA GLY A 403 20.66 -7.86 -2.58
C GLY A 403 20.38 -9.13 -1.78
N THR A 404 19.89 -8.93 -0.56
CA THR A 404 19.55 -9.96 0.41
C THR A 404 18.47 -9.41 1.34
N ALA A 405 17.72 -10.31 1.97
CA ALA A 405 16.72 -9.95 2.97
C ALA A 405 17.34 -9.25 4.20
N ASP A 406 18.65 -9.40 4.43
CA ASP A 406 19.38 -8.75 5.51
C ASP A 406 19.99 -7.41 5.06
N ALA A 407 19.35 -6.30 5.41
CA ALA A 407 19.80 -4.94 5.09
C ALA A 407 21.21 -4.63 5.65
N SER A 408 21.67 -5.35 6.67
CA SER A 408 23.01 -5.16 7.24
C SER A 408 24.12 -5.77 6.39
N GLU A 409 23.78 -6.63 5.42
CA GLU A 409 24.73 -7.26 4.50
C GLU A 409 24.88 -6.52 3.17
N ILE A 410 23.97 -5.59 2.85
CA ILE A 410 23.99 -4.79 1.62
C ILE A 410 24.90 -3.56 1.83
N PRO A 411 25.99 -3.39 1.05
CA PRO A 411 26.84 -2.19 1.13
C PRO A 411 26.06 -0.92 0.76
N ALA A 412 26.28 0.16 1.51
CA ALA A 412 25.82 1.49 1.14
C ALA A 412 26.71 2.55 1.80
N SER A 413 27.03 3.62 1.08
CA SER A 413 27.85 4.71 1.59
C SER A 413 27.05 5.64 2.50
N VAL A 414 27.33 5.61 3.81
CA VAL A 414 26.62 6.37 4.85
C VAL A 414 27.60 7.17 5.69
N ALA A 415 28.40 6.53 6.55
CA ALA A 415 29.45 7.21 7.28
C ALA A 415 30.62 7.57 6.35
N SER A 416 30.92 6.73 5.36
CA SER A 416 31.92 7.00 4.32
C SER A 416 31.61 8.24 3.49
N SER A 417 30.34 8.65 3.41
CA SER A 417 29.90 9.87 2.70
C SER A 417 30.50 11.15 3.30
N GLY A 418 30.92 11.10 4.57
CA GLY A 418 31.51 12.24 5.29
C GLY A 418 30.52 13.37 5.61
N VAL A 419 29.21 13.13 5.45
CA VAL A 419 28.17 14.10 5.78
C VAL A 419 27.92 14.14 7.29
N GLU A 420 27.85 15.35 7.85
CA GLU A 420 27.64 15.60 9.28
C GLU A 420 26.36 14.90 9.79
N GLY A 421 26.41 14.35 11.01
CA GLY A 421 25.28 13.63 11.62
C GLY A 421 25.18 12.15 11.26
N LEU A 422 26.00 11.67 10.32
CA LEU A 422 26.07 10.25 9.93
C LEU A 422 27.30 9.51 10.48
N ASP A 423 28.17 10.21 11.20
CA ASP A 423 29.37 9.65 11.81
C ASP A 423 29.04 8.47 12.74
N GLY A 424 29.70 7.34 12.51
CA GLY A 424 29.58 6.13 13.35
C GLY A 424 28.43 5.20 13.00
N LEU A 425 27.61 5.54 12.01
CA LEU A 425 26.67 4.61 11.39
C LEU A 425 27.41 3.61 10.48
N PRO A 426 26.88 2.40 10.26
CA PRO A 426 27.51 1.43 9.36
C PRO A 426 27.35 1.87 7.89
N ASP A 427 28.34 1.56 7.05
CA ASP A 427 28.24 1.70 5.60
C ASP A 427 27.50 0.50 4.98
N THR A 428 26.21 0.40 5.32
CA THR A 428 25.29 -0.64 4.86
C THR A 428 23.90 -0.06 4.62
N PHE A 429 23.01 -0.82 3.97
CA PHE A 429 21.63 -0.39 3.77
C PHE A 429 20.85 -0.27 5.09
N ALA A 430 21.20 -1.08 6.11
CA ALA A 430 20.76 -0.85 7.48
C ALA A 430 21.21 0.53 8.01
N GLY A 431 22.46 0.92 7.73
CA GLY A 431 22.97 2.25 8.03
C GLY A 431 22.25 3.37 7.29
N TRP A 432 21.80 3.14 6.04
CA TRP A 432 21.03 4.11 5.28
C TRP A 432 19.69 4.42 5.97
N ALA A 433 18.96 3.39 6.43
CA ALA A 433 17.73 3.59 7.19
C ALA A 433 17.99 4.33 8.51
N GLN A 434 19.05 3.95 9.23
CA GLN A 434 19.47 4.62 10.47
C GLN A 434 19.84 6.09 10.23
N GLY A 435 20.49 6.40 9.10
CA GLY A 435 20.88 7.75 8.71
C GLY A 435 19.69 8.68 8.52
N TRP A 436 18.64 8.21 7.84
CA TRP A 436 17.40 8.96 7.71
C TRP A 436 16.77 9.32 9.06
N LEU A 437 16.69 8.35 9.98
CA LEU A 437 16.12 8.60 11.31
C LEU A 437 17.02 9.51 12.16
N ALA A 438 18.33 9.31 12.13
CA ALA A 438 19.29 10.14 12.87
C ALA A 438 19.21 11.61 12.44
N LEU A 439 19.17 11.86 11.12
CA LEU A 439 19.02 13.22 10.58
C LEU A 439 17.64 13.80 10.87
N ARG A 440 16.56 13.01 10.80
CA ARG A 440 15.21 13.47 11.16
C ARG A 440 15.18 13.89 12.62
N ASP A 441 15.67 13.05 13.53
CA ASP A 441 15.63 13.31 14.96
C ASP A 441 16.42 14.58 15.34
N GLU A 442 17.52 14.87 14.63
CA GLU A 442 18.33 16.07 14.82
C GLU A 442 17.67 17.33 14.22
N LEU A 443 17.21 17.25 12.97
CA LEU A 443 16.89 18.43 12.15
C LEU A 443 15.38 18.71 12.04
N ALA A 444 14.54 17.69 12.20
CA ALA A 444 13.11 17.74 11.96
C ALA A 444 12.32 16.75 12.83
N PRO A 445 12.42 16.83 14.18
CA PRO A 445 11.84 15.82 15.08
C PRO A 445 10.31 15.70 15.00
N ASP A 446 9.62 16.72 14.48
CA ASP A 446 8.17 16.72 14.29
C ASP A 446 7.73 16.16 12.92
N VAL A 447 8.67 15.85 12.01
CA VAL A 447 8.38 15.19 10.73
C VAL A 447 8.22 13.70 10.97
N ARG A 448 7.09 13.14 10.50
CA ARG A 448 6.89 11.70 10.47
C ARG A 448 7.49 11.13 9.20
N ILE A 449 8.39 10.18 9.34
CA ILE A 449 9.12 9.56 8.23
C ILE A 449 8.64 8.12 8.03
N GLY A 450 8.28 7.78 6.81
CA GLY A 450 7.82 6.46 6.42
C GLY A 450 8.65 5.87 5.30
N MET A 451 8.64 4.54 5.25
CA MET A 451 9.36 3.75 4.24
C MET A 451 8.35 2.94 3.43
N THR A 452 8.55 2.90 2.11
CA THR A 452 7.68 2.13 1.23
C THR A 452 7.91 0.63 1.37
N VAL A 453 6.80 -0.11 1.45
CA VAL A 453 6.71 -1.57 1.49
C VAL A 453 5.73 -2.05 0.44
N SER A 454 6.08 -3.12 -0.27
CA SER A 454 5.17 -3.74 -1.23
C SER A 454 5.33 -5.26 -1.24
N PRO A 455 4.28 -5.99 -1.68
CA PRO A 455 4.39 -7.42 -1.95
C PRO A 455 5.52 -7.76 -2.94
N TRP A 456 5.83 -6.82 -3.86
CA TRP A 456 6.90 -7.00 -4.85
C TRP A 456 8.29 -7.12 -4.22
N GLN A 457 8.51 -6.52 -3.03
CA GLN A 457 9.79 -6.58 -2.32
C GLN A 457 10.15 -8.00 -1.87
N VAL A 458 9.12 -8.82 -1.61
CA VAL A 458 9.26 -10.24 -1.28
C VAL A 458 9.03 -11.13 -2.50
N GLY A 459 9.00 -10.55 -3.71
CA GLY A 459 8.91 -11.28 -4.97
C GLY A 459 7.50 -11.73 -5.34
N HIS A 460 6.46 -11.08 -4.80
CA HIS A 460 5.07 -11.49 -4.94
C HIS A 460 4.16 -10.36 -5.42
N ASP A 461 2.96 -10.72 -5.91
CA ASP A 461 1.92 -9.78 -6.30
C ASP A 461 0.59 -10.22 -5.68
N LEU A 462 -0.25 -9.26 -5.30
CA LEU A 462 -1.62 -9.53 -4.83
C LEU A 462 -2.63 -9.50 -5.98
N LEU A 463 -2.20 -9.06 -7.16
CA LEU A 463 -3.00 -8.88 -8.36
C LEU A 463 -2.46 -9.72 -9.52
N PRO A 464 -3.31 -10.07 -10.51
CA PRO A 464 -4.77 -9.90 -10.53
C PRO A 464 -5.54 -10.99 -9.79
N GLU A 465 -4.89 -12.14 -9.55
CA GLU A 465 -5.48 -13.28 -8.87
C GLU A 465 -5.03 -13.24 -7.40
N PRO A 466 -5.92 -12.90 -6.45
CA PRO A 466 -5.54 -12.79 -5.06
C PRO A 466 -4.98 -14.12 -4.55
N PRO A 467 -3.76 -14.15 -4.00
CA PRO A 467 -3.17 -15.34 -3.40
C PRO A 467 -3.95 -15.81 -2.17
N ALA A 468 -3.65 -17.02 -1.70
CA ALA A 468 -4.25 -17.50 -0.46
C ALA A 468 -3.80 -16.64 0.72
N ALA A 469 -4.72 -16.35 1.66
CA ALA A 469 -4.42 -15.52 2.83
C ALA A 469 -3.24 -16.05 3.68
N GLU A 470 -3.03 -17.37 3.73
CA GLU A 470 -1.87 -17.98 4.40
C GLU A 470 -0.54 -17.58 3.75
N ASP A 471 -0.49 -17.55 2.42
CA ASP A 471 0.71 -17.13 1.69
C ASP A 471 0.99 -15.64 1.96
N VAL A 472 -0.05 -14.80 1.91
CA VAL A 472 0.05 -13.36 2.19
C VAL A 472 0.56 -13.09 3.60
N ALA A 473 0.06 -13.83 4.59
CA ALA A 473 0.54 -13.74 5.97
C ALA A 473 2.01 -14.17 6.10
N ALA A 474 2.43 -15.21 5.38
CA ALA A 474 3.83 -15.64 5.33
C ALA A 474 4.74 -14.58 4.69
N TRP A 475 4.28 -13.92 3.62
CA TRP A 475 5.00 -12.83 2.97
C TRP A 475 5.17 -11.63 3.89
N ALA A 476 4.11 -11.26 4.61
CA ALA A 476 4.16 -10.17 5.57
C ALA A 476 5.13 -10.45 6.73
N MET A 477 5.17 -11.69 7.22
CA MET A 477 6.19 -12.11 8.20
C MET A 477 7.61 -12.02 7.63
N SER A 478 7.81 -12.49 6.40
CA SER A 478 9.12 -12.40 5.74
C SER A 478 9.58 -10.95 5.59
N PHE A 479 8.66 -10.03 5.29
CA PHE A 479 8.97 -8.60 5.30
C PHE A 479 9.36 -8.12 6.70
N GLY A 480 8.63 -8.52 7.75
CA GLY A 480 8.98 -8.18 9.13
C GLY A 480 10.37 -8.64 9.56
N ASP A 481 10.77 -9.86 9.16
CA ASP A 481 12.12 -10.38 9.40
C ASP A 481 13.18 -9.52 8.70
N SER A 482 12.98 -9.16 7.43
CA SER A 482 13.87 -8.24 6.70
C SER A 482 13.90 -6.85 7.36
N TYR A 483 12.74 -6.32 7.73
CA TYR A 483 12.61 -5.00 8.35
C TYR A 483 13.38 -4.89 9.67
N ALA A 484 13.37 -5.96 10.47
CA ALA A 484 14.12 -6.01 11.72
C ALA A 484 15.64 -5.83 11.53
N THR A 485 16.18 -6.19 10.35
CA THR A 485 17.62 -6.06 10.05
C THR A 485 18.08 -4.62 9.84
N PHE A 486 17.18 -3.68 9.56
CA PHE A 486 17.52 -2.26 9.50
C PHE A 486 18.05 -1.74 10.84
N GLY A 487 17.67 -2.36 11.97
CA GLY A 487 18.02 -1.86 13.30
C GLY A 487 17.44 -0.47 13.59
N ALA A 488 16.40 -0.09 12.86
CA ALA A 488 15.73 1.21 12.85
C ALA A 488 14.22 0.98 12.68
N ARG A 489 13.40 1.89 13.25
CA ARG A 489 11.94 1.85 13.12
C ARG A 489 11.44 3.18 12.59
N PHE A 490 10.91 3.15 11.38
CA PHE A 490 10.20 4.27 10.77
C PHE A 490 8.87 4.52 11.50
N ASP A 491 8.34 5.73 11.39
CA ASP A 491 7.10 6.10 12.06
C ASP A 491 5.90 5.38 11.43
N PHE A 492 5.92 5.20 10.11
CA PHE A 492 4.90 4.43 9.41
C PHE A 492 5.50 3.65 8.24
N LEU A 493 4.75 2.65 7.80
CA LEU A 493 4.98 1.97 6.54
C LEU A 493 4.06 2.57 5.48
N ASP A 494 4.60 2.83 4.30
CA ASP A 494 3.86 3.27 3.14
C ASP A 494 3.65 2.07 2.22
N THR A 495 2.42 1.61 1.97
CA THR A 495 2.21 0.45 1.10
C THR A 495 1.57 0.80 -0.21
N ILE A 496 2.27 0.48 -1.29
CA ILE A 496 1.83 0.68 -2.67
C ILE A 496 1.35 -0.67 -3.20
N LEU A 497 0.12 -0.68 -3.73
CA LEU A 497 -0.55 -1.88 -4.23
C LEU A 497 -0.96 -1.75 -5.69
N THR A 498 -0.98 -0.53 -6.21
CA THR A 498 -1.30 -0.24 -7.60
C THR A 498 -0.36 0.84 -8.15
N TYR A 499 -0.11 0.78 -9.46
CA TYR A 499 0.60 1.84 -10.19
C TYR A 499 -0.34 2.71 -11.01
N ALA A 500 -1.49 2.17 -11.42
CA ALA A 500 -2.41 2.76 -12.37
C ALA A 500 -3.87 2.48 -11.96
N GLU A 501 -4.79 3.16 -12.61
CA GLU A 501 -6.22 2.89 -12.49
C GLU A 501 -6.55 1.53 -13.11
N GLY A 502 -7.39 0.76 -12.39
CA GLY A 502 -7.51 -0.67 -12.61
C GLY A 502 -6.26 -1.47 -12.25
N GLY A 503 -5.38 -0.96 -11.39
CA GLY A 503 -4.20 -1.69 -10.95
C GLY A 503 -3.12 -1.83 -12.03
N SER A 504 -2.17 -2.74 -11.83
CA SER A 504 -1.11 -3.08 -12.80
C SER A 504 -1.62 -3.68 -14.12
N GLN A 505 -2.93 -3.87 -14.27
CA GLN A 505 -3.57 -4.58 -15.38
C GLN A 505 -4.38 -3.68 -16.31
N GLY A 506 -4.42 -2.37 -16.02
CA GLY A 506 -5.12 -1.38 -16.84
C GLY A 506 -6.61 -1.24 -16.49
N PRO A 507 -7.32 -0.36 -17.22
CA PRO A 507 -8.58 0.24 -16.77
C PRO A 507 -9.78 -0.72 -16.65
N ASP A 508 -9.66 -1.95 -17.16
CA ASP A 508 -10.74 -2.94 -17.12
C ASP A 508 -10.80 -3.75 -15.81
N TYR A 509 -9.75 -3.70 -14.98
CA TYR A 509 -9.72 -4.46 -13.72
C TYR A 509 -10.38 -3.68 -12.59
N GLN A 510 -11.26 -4.36 -11.86
CA GLN A 510 -11.91 -3.81 -10.66
C GLN A 510 -11.71 -4.79 -9.50
N PRO A 511 -11.06 -4.37 -8.39
CA PRO A 511 -10.89 -5.25 -7.24
C PRO A 511 -12.25 -5.65 -6.65
N ASP A 512 -12.35 -6.90 -6.26
CA ASP A 512 -13.54 -7.48 -5.64
C ASP A 512 -13.33 -7.71 -4.13
N ALA A 513 -14.35 -8.26 -3.47
CA ALA A 513 -14.29 -8.56 -2.03
C ALA A 513 -13.13 -9.51 -1.67
N THR A 514 -12.78 -10.46 -2.55
CA THR A 514 -11.69 -11.41 -2.33
C THR A 514 -10.36 -10.69 -2.25
N PHE A 515 -10.13 -9.75 -3.17
CA PHE A 515 -8.94 -8.91 -3.14
C PHE A 515 -8.87 -8.08 -1.85
N PHE A 516 -9.97 -7.46 -1.44
CA PHE A 516 -9.96 -6.64 -0.23
C PHE A 516 -9.73 -7.44 1.06
N ASP A 517 -10.17 -8.69 1.14
CA ASP A 517 -9.83 -9.60 2.25
C ASP A 517 -8.32 -9.91 2.28
N VAL A 518 -7.70 -10.10 1.11
CA VAL A 518 -6.26 -10.28 0.96
C VAL A 518 -5.48 -9.01 1.32
N LEU A 519 -5.98 -7.84 0.92
CA LEU A 519 -5.44 -6.55 1.33
C LEU A 519 -5.42 -6.41 2.85
N LEU A 520 -6.56 -6.67 3.51
CA LEU A 520 -6.64 -6.62 4.98
C LEU A 520 -5.63 -7.56 5.63
N THR A 521 -5.48 -8.77 5.10
CA THR A 521 -4.48 -9.75 5.57
C THR A 521 -3.06 -9.22 5.42
N TRP A 522 -2.74 -8.59 4.29
CA TRP A 522 -1.43 -8.01 4.03
C TRP A 522 -1.10 -6.89 5.01
N VAL A 523 -1.99 -5.88 5.15
CA VAL A 523 -1.72 -4.72 6.01
C VAL A 523 -1.69 -5.09 7.49
N GLU A 524 -2.55 -6.00 7.95
CA GLU A 524 -2.51 -6.55 9.31
C GLU A 524 -1.20 -7.29 9.57
N GLY A 525 -0.79 -8.12 8.60
CA GLY A 525 0.45 -8.87 8.66
C GLY A 525 1.67 -7.97 8.80
N ILE A 526 1.86 -6.98 7.90
CA ILE A 526 3.04 -6.12 7.94
C ILE A 526 3.00 -5.20 9.16
N SER A 527 1.81 -4.74 9.58
CA SER A 527 1.69 -3.86 10.74
C SER A 527 2.07 -4.59 12.02
N THR A 528 1.61 -5.83 12.17
CA THR A 528 1.93 -6.68 13.31
C THR A 528 3.40 -7.12 13.30
N ALA A 529 3.91 -7.56 12.15
CA ALA A 529 5.26 -8.10 12.04
C ALA A 529 6.35 -7.04 12.29
N THR A 530 6.07 -5.78 11.99
CA THR A 530 7.00 -4.66 12.18
C THR A 530 6.69 -3.79 13.40
N ASP A 531 5.60 -4.10 14.13
CA ASP A 531 5.01 -3.20 15.13
C ASP A 531 4.85 -1.77 14.56
N THR A 532 4.46 -1.58 13.30
CA THR A 532 4.43 -0.24 12.67
C THR A 532 3.10 -0.01 11.95
N ARG A 533 2.54 1.21 12.04
CA ARG A 533 1.26 1.54 11.43
C ARG A 533 1.43 1.80 9.93
N VAL A 534 0.37 1.60 9.16
CA VAL A 534 0.44 1.59 7.68
C VAL A 534 -0.34 2.77 7.09
N VAL A 535 0.19 3.36 6.02
CA VAL A 535 -0.55 4.22 5.09
C VAL A 535 -0.67 3.48 3.77
N ILE A 536 -1.86 3.43 3.19
CA ILE A 536 -2.05 2.85 1.84
C ILE A 536 -1.90 3.98 0.83
N ASP A 537 -1.01 3.80 -0.14
CA ASP A 537 -0.70 4.77 -1.18
C ASP A 537 -1.04 4.21 -2.56
N ASN A 538 -1.14 5.11 -3.53
CA ASN A 538 -1.60 4.88 -4.88
C ASN A 538 -2.97 4.18 -4.90
N VAL A 539 -3.97 4.84 -4.30
CA VAL A 539 -5.36 4.36 -4.35
C VAL A 539 -6.11 5.06 -5.49
N PRO A 540 -6.55 4.33 -6.53
CA PRO A 540 -7.39 4.87 -7.60
C PRO A 540 -8.64 5.58 -7.10
N VAL A 541 -9.02 6.67 -7.79
CA VAL A 541 -10.20 7.48 -7.44
C VAL A 541 -11.43 7.17 -8.30
N GLY A 542 -11.27 6.34 -9.33
CA GLY A 542 -12.36 5.83 -10.15
C GLY A 542 -13.48 5.19 -9.32
N ASN A 543 -14.69 5.19 -9.87
CA ASN A 543 -15.86 4.60 -9.23
C ASN A 543 -16.86 4.04 -10.25
N THR A 544 -17.75 3.15 -9.82
CA THR A 544 -18.87 2.66 -10.65
C THR A 544 -20.18 3.42 -10.39
N VAL A 545 -20.13 4.46 -9.56
CA VAL A 545 -21.31 5.17 -9.06
C VAL A 545 -21.82 6.18 -10.07
N TYR A 546 -20.93 6.95 -10.69
CA TYR A 546 -21.31 8.05 -11.59
C TYR A 546 -21.16 7.70 -13.07
N ARG A 547 -22.06 8.27 -13.88
CA ARG A 547 -21.99 8.27 -15.35
C ARG A 547 -20.85 9.09 -15.90
N THR A 548 -20.12 9.86 -15.09
CA THR A 548 -18.90 10.52 -15.58
C THR A 548 -17.90 9.46 -16.07
N LEU A 549 -17.83 8.31 -15.39
CA LEU A 549 -16.88 7.24 -15.67
C LEU A 549 -17.38 6.37 -16.83
N ASP A 550 -16.66 6.44 -17.95
CA ASP A 550 -16.98 5.79 -19.22
C ASP A 550 -15.84 4.97 -19.82
N ASP A 551 -14.78 4.75 -19.02
CA ASP A 551 -13.57 3.97 -19.35
C ASP A 551 -12.72 4.59 -20.48
N ASN A 552 -12.92 5.87 -20.79
CA ASN A 552 -11.99 6.65 -21.60
C ASN A 552 -10.92 7.32 -20.72
N SER A 553 -9.89 7.88 -21.38
CA SER A 553 -8.87 8.72 -20.72
C SER A 553 -9.53 9.71 -19.77
N TYR A 554 -8.97 9.83 -18.56
CA TYR A 554 -9.49 10.60 -17.42
C TYR A 554 -10.75 10.05 -16.75
N HIS A 555 -11.50 9.11 -17.32
CA HIS A 555 -12.80 8.70 -16.78
C HIS A 555 -12.88 7.19 -16.55
N TYR A 556 -11.86 6.63 -15.90
CA TYR A 556 -11.77 5.19 -15.67
C TYR A 556 -12.58 4.73 -14.46
N ARG A 557 -13.32 3.64 -14.63
CA ARG A 557 -14.06 3.02 -13.53
C ARG A 557 -13.11 2.21 -12.64
N ASP A 558 -13.36 2.29 -11.35
CA ASP A 558 -12.68 1.49 -10.33
C ASP A 558 -13.66 1.23 -9.16
N THR A 559 -13.27 0.41 -8.19
CA THR A 559 -14.03 0.11 -6.97
C THR A 559 -13.23 0.40 -5.69
N TRP A 560 -11.95 0.80 -5.75
CA TRP A 560 -11.12 1.13 -4.58
C TRP A 560 -11.76 2.20 -3.67
N ALA A 561 -11.91 3.43 -4.15
CA ALA A 561 -12.51 4.52 -3.39
C ALA A 561 -13.95 4.20 -2.97
N GLN A 562 -14.68 3.47 -3.82
CA GLN A 562 -16.04 3.05 -3.55
C GLN A 562 -16.13 2.08 -2.37
N TRP A 563 -15.23 1.09 -2.31
CA TRP A 563 -15.17 0.10 -1.24
C TRP A 563 -14.70 0.74 0.07
N ILE A 564 -13.61 1.52 0.04
CA ILE A 564 -13.03 2.16 1.25
C ILE A 564 -14.06 3.06 1.94
N LEU A 565 -14.72 3.92 1.15
CA LEU A 565 -15.64 4.94 1.65
C LEU A 565 -17.12 4.52 1.51
N ALA A 566 -17.37 3.21 1.47
CA ALA A 566 -18.72 2.67 1.31
C ALA A 566 -19.64 3.10 2.46
N ASP A 567 -20.83 3.58 2.10
CA ASP A 567 -21.94 3.96 2.97
C ASP A 567 -21.61 4.83 4.21
N ASP A 568 -22.63 5.33 4.91
CA ASP A 568 -22.41 6.30 5.98
C ASP A 568 -21.88 5.67 7.29
N THR A 569 -21.71 4.34 7.32
CA THR A 569 -21.07 3.63 8.44
C THR A 569 -19.56 3.52 8.30
N PHE A 570 -19.02 3.67 7.08
CA PHE A 570 -17.59 3.55 6.78
C PHE A 570 -16.97 2.23 7.29
N ALA A 571 -17.73 1.12 7.25
CA ALA A 571 -17.33 -0.14 7.86
C ALA A 571 -15.99 -0.70 7.31
N ASN A 572 -15.72 -0.51 6.01
CA ASN A 572 -14.46 -0.95 5.40
C ASN A 572 -13.27 -0.08 5.83
N LEU A 573 -13.48 1.23 6.01
CA LEU A 573 -12.48 2.12 6.59
C LEU A 573 -12.15 1.74 8.04
N VAL A 574 -13.17 1.36 8.82
CA VAL A 574 -13.00 0.82 10.18
C VAL A 574 -12.17 -0.47 10.14
N ALA A 575 -12.46 -1.39 9.22
CA ALA A 575 -11.71 -2.62 9.06
C ALA A 575 -10.23 -2.35 8.70
N LEU A 576 -9.96 -1.41 7.79
CA LEU A 576 -8.59 -0.99 7.47
C LEU A 576 -7.85 -0.43 8.69
N ARG A 577 -8.51 0.44 9.48
CA ARG A 577 -7.92 0.97 10.72
C ARG A 577 -7.56 -0.15 11.70
N ASP A 578 -8.50 -1.06 11.91
CA ASP A 578 -8.34 -2.19 12.83
C ASP A 578 -7.26 -3.17 12.36
N ALA A 579 -6.97 -3.19 11.07
CA ALA A 579 -5.88 -3.95 10.46
C ALA A 579 -4.51 -3.22 10.47
N GLY A 580 -4.37 -2.02 11.05
CA GLY A 580 -3.06 -1.34 11.05
C GLY A 580 -3.03 0.04 10.39
N VAL A 581 -4.04 0.36 9.59
CA VAL A 581 -3.99 1.51 8.69
C VAL A 581 -4.32 2.81 9.44
N ILE A 582 -3.57 3.87 9.16
CA ILE A 582 -3.75 5.20 9.76
C ILE A 582 -4.06 6.29 8.73
N GLY A 583 -3.87 6.00 7.45
CA GLY A 583 -4.21 6.93 6.38
C GLY A 583 -4.24 6.29 4.99
N ILE A 584 -4.80 7.04 4.05
CA ILE A 584 -4.92 6.66 2.64
C ILE A 584 -4.53 7.84 1.74
N VAL A 585 -3.73 7.57 0.71
CA VAL A 585 -3.38 8.52 -0.36
C VAL A 585 -4.16 8.15 -1.63
N PHE A 586 -5.09 9.02 -2.01
CA PHE A 586 -5.90 8.88 -3.22
C PHE A 586 -5.24 9.55 -4.44
N GLY A 587 -5.38 8.90 -5.58
CA GLY A 587 -4.65 9.19 -6.82
C GLY A 587 -3.48 8.23 -6.98
N VAL A 588 -3.00 8.03 -8.21
CA VAL A 588 -1.88 7.12 -8.53
C VAL A 588 -0.72 7.88 -9.20
N ASP A 589 0.46 7.28 -9.29
CA ASP A 589 1.73 7.96 -9.63
C ASP A 589 2.05 8.06 -11.14
N ILE A 590 1.14 7.66 -12.05
CA ILE A 590 1.38 7.69 -13.51
C ILE A 590 0.80 8.94 -14.19
N ASP A 591 1.09 9.09 -15.49
CA ASP A 591 0.84 10.29 -16.30
C ASP A 591 -0.52 10.96 -15.97
N PRO A 592 -0.50 12.09 -15.24
CA PRO A 592 -1.73 12.76 -14.81
C PRO A 592 -2.56 13.26 -15.99
N ALA A 593 -1.99 13.31 -17.21
CA ALA A 593 -2.70 13.64 -18.43
C ALA A 593 -3.54 12.49 -19.02
N SER A 594 -3.80 11.44 -18.24
CA SER A 594 -4.68 10.36 -18.67
C SER A 594 -5.52 9.72 -17.57
N MET A 595 -5.35 10.13 -16.32
CA MET A 595 -5.93 9.44 -15.15
C MET A 595 -7.17 10.13 -14.63
N THR A 596 -8.05 9.37 -13.99
CA THR A 596 -9.15 9.94 -13.23
C THR A 596 -8.60 10.80 -12.10
N CYS A 597 -8.97 12.07 -12.16
CA CYS A 597 -8.69 13.03 -11.10
C CYS A 597 -9.97 13.28 -10.30
N PRO A 598 -9.88 13.53 -8.98
CA PRO A 598 -10.97 14.18 -8.26
C PRO A 598 -10.97 15.70 -8.54
N CYS A 599 -10.78 16.05 -9.81
CA CYS A 599 -10.75 17.37 -10.41
C CYS A 599 -11.06 17.21 -11.91
N ASP A 600 -11.36 18.30 -12.62
CA ASP A 600 -11.53 18.29 -14.08
C ASP A 600 -10.15 18.45 -14.74
N ALA A 601 -9.30 17.41 -14.71
CA ALA A 601 -7.95 17.50 -15.26
C ALA A 601 -7.96 17.56 -16.80
N ALA A 602 -8.98 16.98 -17.42
CA ALA A 602 -9.19 17.03 -18.87
C ALA A 602 -9.65 18.42 -19.38
N GLU A 603 -10.19 19.27 -18.49
CA GLU A 603 -10.89 20.52 -18.82
C GLU A 603 -12.01 20.31 -19.87
N ASP A 604 -12.64 19.14 -19.87
CA ASP A 604 -13.60 18.74 -20.91
C ASP A 604 -15.07 18.96 -20.47
N GLY A 605 -15.29 19.21 -19.18
CA GLY A 605 -16.60 19.42 -18.59
C GLY A 605 -17.52 18.20 -18.68
N VAL A 606 -16.97 17.00 -18.86
CA VAL A 606 -17.75 15.76 -18.90
C VAL A 606 -18.31 15.48 -17.52
N THR A 607 -19.63 15.34 -17.46
CA THR A 607 -20.37 15.05 -16.21
C THR A 607 -21.12 13.72 -16.29
N ASN A 608 -21.31 13.18 -17.50
CA ASN A 608 -22.28 12.12 -17.81
C ASN A 608 -21.96 11.43 -19.16
N GLY A 609 -20.70 11.08 -19.41
CA GLY A 609 -20.24 10.44 -20.67
C GLY A 609 -20.66 8.97 -20.81
N GLY A 610 -20.73 8.26 -19.68
CA GLY A 610 -21.03 6.84 -19.57
C GLY A 610 -22.53 6.50 -19.61
N ASP A 611 -22.78 5.23 -19.88
CA ASP A 611 -24.11 4.63 -20.01
C ASP A 611 -24.70 4.15 -18.67
N GLN A 612 -23.85 3.93 -17.66
CA GLN A 612 -24.19 3.34 -16.36
C GLN A 612 -23.92 4.28 -15.17
N GLY A 613 -24.64 4.08 -14.07
CA GLY A 613 -24.52 4.87 -12.85
C GLY A 613 -25.53 6.02 -12.72
N LYS A 614 -25.37 6.82 -11.66
CA LYS A 614 -26.14 8.04 -11.37
C LYS A 614 -25.55 9.22 -12.14
N LYS A 615 -26.37 10.23 -12.44
CA LYS A 615 -25.87 11.44 -13.12
C LYS A 615 -25.01 12.27 -12.16
N SER A 616 -23.86 12.76 -12.62
CA SER A 616 -23.11 13.75 -11.86
C SER A 616 -23.51 15.17 -12.25
N ALA A 617 -23.42 16.07 -11.28
CA ALA A 617 -23.44 17.51 -11.48
C ALA A 617 -22.03 18.14 -11.37
N SER A 618 -21.03 17.36 -10.94
CA SER A 618 -19.62 17.77 -10.97
C SER A 618 -18.99 17.43 -12.31
N ALA A 619 -18.10 18.30 -12.75
CA ALA A 619 -17.22 18.09 -13.89
C ALA A 619 -15.89 17.43 -13.48
N ASP A 620 -15.69 17.15 -12.20
CA ASP A 620 -14.53 16.37 -11.77
C ASP A 620 -14.54 15.03 -12.50
N ASP A 621 -13.36 14.54 -12.88
CA ASP A 621 -13.27 13.37 -13.74
C ASP A 621 -13.80 12.10 -13.05
N ASP A 622 -13.76 12.04 -11.71
CA ASP A 622 -14.38 11.00 -10.86
C ASP A 622 -15.90 11.21 -10.64
N GLY A 623 -16.49 12.22 -11.27
CA GLY A 623 -17.87 12.64 -11.07
C GLY A 623 -18.14 13.26 -9.70
N GLY A 624 -17.13 13.67 -8.95
CA GLY A 624 -17.23 14.27 -7.62
C GLY A 624 -17.48 13.27 -6.49
N TYR A 625 -17.28 11.97 -6.74
CA TYR A 625 -17.51 10.91 -5.76
C TYR A 625 -16.62 11.06 -4.54
N LEU A 626 -15.31 11.22 -4.73
CA LEU A 626 -14.37 11.30 -3.62
C LEU A 626 -14.65 12.53 -2.74
N ALA A 627 -14.91 13.68 -3.37
CA ALA A 627 -15.28 14.92 -2.69
C ALA A 627 -16.59 14.80 -1.88
N GLU A 628 -17.60 14.10 -2.42
CA GLU A 628 -18.85 13.80 -1.70
C GLU A 628 -18.56 12.95 -0.45
N ARG A 629 -17.81 11.86 -0.60
CA ARG A 629 -17.58 10.88 0.47
C ARG A 629 -16.63 11.38 1.56
N LEU A 630 -15.56 12.11 1.21
CA LEU A 630 -14.64 12.67 2.22
C LEU A 630 -15.29 13.79 3.05
N ARG A 631 -16.20 14.58 2.47
CA ARG A 631 -17.00 15.53 3.24
C ARG A 631 -17.98 14.83 4.18
N ALA A 632 -18.61 13.74 3.73
CA ALA A 632 -19.45 12.92 4.59
C ALA A 632 -18.65 12.35 5.76
N TYR A 633 -17.45 11.81 5.50
CA TYR A 633 -16.53 11.36 6.54
C TYR A 633 -16.18 12.47 7.54
N THR A 634 -15.79 13.65 7.05
CA THR A 634 -15.41 14.79 7.90
C THR A 634 -16.57 15.21 8.81
N SER A 635 -17.82 15.09 8.35
CA SER A 635 -19.01 15.42 9.14
C SER A 635 -19.25 14.47 10.33
N THR A 636 -18.62 13.30 10.36
CA THR A 636 -18.66 12.36 11.50
C THR A 636 -17.74 12.77 12.65
N GLY A 637 -16.86 13.75 12.44
CA GLY A 637 -15.77 14.09 13.37
C GLY A 637 -14.49 13.27 13.17
N GLY A 638 -14.48 12.38 12.16
CA GLY A 638 -13.35 11.52 11.81
C GLY A 638 -13.37 10.19 12.56
N LEU A 639 -12.69 9.20 11.98
CA LEU A 639 -12.49 7.88 12.55
C LEU A 639 -11.32 7.95 13.56
N PRO A 640 -11.55 7.72 14.87
CA PRO A 640 -10.48 7.75 15.86
C PRO A 640 -9.42 6.68 15.61
N LEU A 641 -8.15 7.03 15.86
CA LEU A 641 -6.98 6.13 15.80
C LEU A 641 -6.46 5.71 17.16
#